data_AF-A0A2R6WA60-F1
#
_entry.id   AF-A0A2R6WA60-F1
#
_cell.length_a   1.000
_cell.length_b   1.000
_cell.length_c   1.000
_cell.angle_alpha   90.00
_cell.angle_beta   90.00
_cell.angle_gamma   90.00
#
_symmetry.space_group_name_H-M   'P 1'
#
loop_
_entity.id
_entity.type
_entity.pdbx_description
1 polymer ?
#
loop_
_entity_poly.entity_id
_entity_poly.type
_entity_poly.pdbx_seq_one_letter_code
_entity_poly.pdbx_strand_id
1 'polypeptide(L)'
;MSETEEVWSAHRAGSFRESAWEEENDSVHVLKSAELSRKSTLDCVFFHGLQLRPMPEPHKFTWISQSEPSEVWLKWLHEIHPTMRIIAVSYDASMKEDSKNGSMDLYQVAENLLSKLILAGVGQSGPIIFVGHNLGGIIAKAISRQAHFRHSLYENDTDITNFLENLRGLFYFGVPHRGSSFTDIEEQLSIVKGQLVDYVKVSSKELSRLNEDHDALCKRYDWKVAGVGESLPTNLGNGFCGVIVDKASARCRNFMIVDQDHPSLCQPESRNSSSYLHLKEFIDRIQAQVTKTATDEQVLPQIQVGLLEKSRKDEEFQQQLVKDKALGFWGMVGVGKTTLCKAIFNDLWNAFPYTLFAEGVKQIPGDEREFEETVLCLVHHKGKKITPAPNLVQLRGKKLLVAFDDVEKDREIDLLRKLSRTLLDSSRYIVTSQNRQMLNKIDGIHIFEVAPLDGEESKLLFKTLAFPDNQPLLGWQEEWMEAIVQTCGGLPLTLEIVANYLKGCISLDVWQQMPEYVGNADHGETVGLGKLWMQLKTSYDNLGPEEKQMFLEAATLFQERFVENHGWRHGQRQWTLSEAKVIWSMMHGNEALHWRTLVDRSMVSDVADDSVIRIHELFKCLGHSLADTDDFKIRVDSVENLLMILQDGKRKIKVTRYFLEYQLPVMFHILFQLETECEERMCTRCRWYVKISLVSFLPQNFALSASNYNVDGLHTVNISLSVFLYTNFAI
;
A
#
# COMPACT_ATOMS: atom_id res chain seq x y z
N MET A 1 -47.60 -40.11 -33.96
CA MET A 1 -47.03 -40.11 -32.60
C MET A 1 -46.18 -41.36 -32.48
N SER A 2 -44.88 -41.23 -32.71
CA SER A 2 -43.92 -42.35 -32.64
C SER A 2 -43.12 -42.26 -31.36
N GLU A 3 -42.83 -43.42 -30.78
CA GLU A 3 -42.17 -43.70 -29.49
C GLU A 3 -40.75 -43.11 -29.31
N THR A 4 -40.27 -42.27 -30.22
CA THR A 4 -39.01 -41.53 -30.13
C THR A 4 -39.14 -40.15 -29.47
N GLU A 5 -40.35 -39.58 -29.37
CA GLU A 5 -40.57 -38.29 -28.69
C GLU A 5 -40.67 -38.39 -27.15
N GLU A 6 -41.00 -39.57 -26.61
CA GLU A 6 -41.01 -39.83 -25.16
C GLU A 6 -39.59 -40.00 -24.57
N VAL A 7 -38.61 -40.36 -25.39
CA VAL A 7 -37.23 -40.64 -24.93
C VAL A 7 -36.47 -39.34 -24.59
N TRP A 8 -36.79 -38.22 -25.24
CA TRP A 8 -36.16 -36.93 -24.93
C TRP A 8 -36.68 -36.26 -23.64
N SER A 9 -37.88 -36.64 -23.19
CA SER A 9 -38.58 -36.00 -22.06
C SER A 9 -38.63 -36.86 -20.80
N ALA A 10 -38.71 -38.19 -20.91
CA ALA A 10 -38.87 -39.07 -19.74
C ALA A 10 -37.55 -39.49 -19.07
N HIS A 11 -36.42 -39.55 -19.80
CA HIS A 11 -35.15 -40.06 -19.24
C HIS A 11 -34.30 -39.01 -18.48
N ARG A 12 -34.66 -37.71 -18.51
CA ARG A 12 -34.01 -36.66 -17.70
C ARG A 12 -34.85 -36.16 -16.52
N ALA A 13 -36.10 -36.60 -16.38
CA ALA A 13 -36.99 -36.23 -15.28
C ALA A 13 -36.86 -37.16 -14.06
N GLY A 14 -35.71 -37.86 -13.93
CA GLY A 14 -35.39 -38.69 -12.77
C GLY A 14 -34.92 -37.83 -11.59
N SER A 15 -35.80 -37.65 -10.61
CA SER A 15 -35.58 -37.07 -9.27
C SER A 15 -34.31 -36.22 -9.10
N PHE A 16 -34.41 -34.90 -9.36
CA PHE A 16 -33.47 -33.91 -8.82
C PHE A 16 -33.45 -34.05 -7.29
N ARG A 17 -32.49 -34.81 -6.75
CA ARG A 17 -32.24 -34.92 -5.31
C ARG A 17 -31.55 -33.63 -4.87
N GLU A 18 -32.23 -32.87 -4.00
CA GLU A 18 -31.84 -31.64 -3.33
C GLU A 18 -31.39 -30.48 -4.25
N SER A 19 -32.21 -29.43 -4.32
CA SER A 19 -31.97 -28.29 -5.22
C SER A 19 -30.61 -27.66 -4.93
N ALA A 20 -29.69 -27.76 -5.90
CA ALA A 20 -28.41 -27.05 -5.89
C ALA A 20 -28.57 -25.51 -5.93
N TRP A 21 -29.81 -25.02 -6.05
CA TRP A 21 -30.19 -23.63 -6.11
C TRP A 21 -30.95 -23.23 -4.84
N GLU A 22 -30.59 -22.08 -4.29
CA GLU A 22 -31.32 -21.27 -3.32
C GLU A 22 -32.10 -20.18 -4.06
N GLU A 23 -33.38 -20.02 -3.72
CA GLU A 23 -34.23 -18.99 -4.31
C GLU A 23 -34.08 -17.71 -3.47
N GLU A 24 -33.51 -16.66 -4.06
CA GLU A 24 -33.47 -15.32 -3.44
C GLU A 24 -34.78 -14.58 -3.67
N ASN A 25 -35.34 -14.74 -4.88
CA ASN A 25 -36.68 -14.33 -5.25
C ASN A 25 -37.17 -15.16 -6.45
N ASP A 26 -38.41 -14.93 -6.87
CA ASP A 26 -39.13 -15.65 -7.92
C ASP A 26 -38.47 -15.64 -9.32
N SER A 27 -37.42 -14.84 -9.53
CA SER A 27 -36.64 -14.83 -10.77
C SER A 27 -35.13 -14.93 -10.59
N VAL A 28 -34.61 -14.91 -9.36
CA VAL A 28 -33.17 -14.90 -9.07
C VAL A 28 -32.82 -16.09 -8.19
N HIS A 29 -32.02 -17.00 -8.75
CA HIS A 29 -31.63 -18.24 -8.08
C HIS A 29 -30.11 -18.27 -7.90
N VAL A 30 -29.64 -18.44 -6.67
CA VAL A 30 -28.21 -18.50 -6.31
C VAL A 30 -27.78 -19.95 -6.12
N LEU A 31 -26.61 -20.32 -6.63
CA LEU A 31 -26.08 -21.67 -6.47
C LEU A 31 -25.64 -21.90 -5.00
N LYS A 32 -26.18 -22.92 -4.33
CA LYS A 32 -25.87 -23.27 -2.93
C LYS A 32 -24.38 -23.59 -2.75
N SER A 33 -23.77 -23.05 -1.70
CA SER A 33 -22.39 -23.38 -1.30
C SER A 33 -22.19 -23.24 0.22
N ALA A 34 -21.39 -24.13 0.80
CA ALA A 34 -21.03 -24.12 2.22
C ALA A 34 -20.16 -22.92 2.63
N GLU A 35 -19.53 -22.23 1.67
CA GLU A 35 -18.58 -21.14 1.90
C GLU A 35 -19.14 -19.72 1.67
N LEU A 36 -20.41 -19.59 1.24
CA LEU A 36 -21.10 -18.30 1.01
C LEU A 36 -21.32 -17.46 2.28
N SER A 37 -20.91 -17.96 3.46
CA SER A 37 -20.80 -17.14 4.69
C SER A 37 -19.73 -16.04 4.61
N ARG A 38 -18.86 -16.07 3.58
CA ARG A 38 -17.89 -15.01 3.26
C ARG A 38 -18.49 -14.03 2.24
N LYS A 39 -18.22 -12.71 2.43
CA LYS A 39 -18.66 -11.64 1.52
C LYS A 39 -18.18 -11.92 0.09
N SER A 40 -19.10 -11.99 -0.88
CA SER A 40 -18.79 -12.28 -2.28
C SER A 40 -17.88 -11.21 -2.90
N THR A 41 -16.94 -11.65 -3.74
CA THR A 41 -15.97 -10.80 -4.44
C THR A 41 -16.35 -10.52 -5.91
N LEU A 42 -17.34 -11.24 -6.46
CA LEU A 42 -17.79 -11.14 -7.86
C LEU A 42 -19.16 -11.79 -8.02
N ASP A 43 -20.07 -11.11 -8.71
CA ASP A 43 -21.35 -11.67 -9.17
C ASP A 43 -21.25 -12.15 -10.62
N CYS A 44 -21.64 -13.39 -10.90
CA CYS A 44 -21.75 -13.91 -12.25
C CYS A 44 -23.20 -14.34 -12.53
N VAL A 45 -23.87 -13.63 -13.43
CA VAL A 45 -25.32 -13.72 -13.68
C VAL A 45 -25.60 -14.36 -15.04
N PHE A 46 -26.34 -15.47 -15.03
CA PHE A 46 -26.59 -16.33 -16.16
C PHE A 46 -28.04 -16.20 -16.67
N PHE A 47 -28.19 -15.90 -17.97
CA PHE A 47 -29.47 -15.65 -18.64
C PHE A 47 -29.76 -16.71 -19.71
N HIS A 48 -30.89 -17.42 -19.60
CA HIS A 48 -31.25 -18.52 -20.51
C HIS A 48 -31.83 -18.06 -21.86
N GLY A 49 -31.83 -18.97 -22.84
CA GLY A 49 -32.34 -18.70 -24.19
C GLY A 49 -33.86 -18.83 -24.34
N LEU A 50 -34.32 -18.68 -25.58
CA LEU A 50 -35.68 -19.01 -26.00
C LEU A 50 -36.02 -20.48 -25.74
N GLN A 51 -37.28 -20.73 -25.38
CA GLN A 51 -37.81 -22.07 -25.17
C GLN A 51 -38.76 -22.46 -26.30
N LEU A 52 -38.41 -23.52 -27.02
CA LEU A 52 -39.27 -24.12 -28.05
C LEU A 52 -40.56 -24.73 -27.48
N ARG A 53 -40.54 -25.17 -26.21
CA ARG A 53 -41.69 -25.66 -25.46
C ARG A 53 -41.59 -25.14 -24.02
N PRO A 54 -42.72 -24.87 -23.31
CA PRO A 54 -42.67 -24.44 -21.91
C PRO A 54 -41.98 -25.52 -21.06
N MET A 55 -40.78 -25.21 -20.56
CA MET A 55 -40.02 -26.10 -19.67
C MET A 55 -40.17 -25.63 -18.23
N PRO A 56 -40.48 -26.51 -17.26
CA PRO A 56 -40.38 -26.15 -15.86
C PRO A 56 -38.91 -25.81 -15.56
N GLU A 57 -38.64 -24.60 -15.05
CA GLU A 57 -37.31 -24.16 -14.59
C GLU A 57 -36.20 -24.02 -15.68
N PRO A 58 -36.38 -23.12 -16.69
CA PRO A 58 -35.39 -22.85 -17.76
C PRO A 58 -33.95 -22.65 -17.27
N HIS A 59 -33.84 -21.93 -16.16
CA HIS A 59 -32.59 -21.51 -15.56
C HIS A 59 -31.77 -22.70 -15.03
N LYS A 60 -32.39 -23.87 -14.81
CA LYS A 60 -31.68 -25.09 -14.40
C LYS A 60 -31.21 -25.92 -15.59
N PHE A 61 -32.05 -26.05 -16.62
CA PHE A 61 -31.78 -26.94 -17.77
C PHE A 61 -30.81 -26.35 -18.79
N THR A 62 -30.65 -25.02 -18.82
CA THR A 62 -29.73 -24.38 -19.79
C THR A 62 -28.28 -24.68 -19.46
N TRP A 63 -27.92 -24.79 -18.17
CA TRP A 63 -26.54 -24.83 -17.68
C TRP A 63 -26.15 -26.19 -17.11
N ILE A 64 -26.53 -27.27 -17.80
CA ILE A 64 -26.18 -28.66 -17.44
C ILE A 64 -25.02 -29.19 -18.28
N SER A 65 -24.30 -30.17 -17.77
CA SER A 65 -23.27 -30.88 -18.54
C SER A 65 -23.93 -31.74 -19.63
N GLN A 66 -23.33 -31.75 -20.82
CA GLN A 66 -23.79 -32.63 -21.91
C GLN A 66 -23.53 -34.11 -21.61
N SER A 67 -22.41 -34.41 -20.94
CA SER A 67 -22.01 -35.78 -20.59
C SER A 67 -22.80 -36.31 -19.39
N GLU A 68 -23.18 -35.44 -18.45
CA GLU A 68 -23.95 -35.78 -17.26
C GLU A 68 -25.12 -34.80 -17.04
N PRO A 69 -26.33 -35.08 -17.57
CA PRO A 69 -27.46 -34.15 -17.49
C PRO A 69 -27.98 -33.84 -16.08
N SER A 70 -27.59 -34.63 -15.06
CA SER A 70 -27.84 -34.35 -13.64
C SER A 70 -26.88 -33.32 -13.04
N GLU A 71 -25.78 -33.02 -13.73
CA GLU A 71 -24.73 -32.12 -13.26
C GLU A 71 -24.93 -30.71 -13.79
N VAL A 72 -25.02 -29.74 -12.87
CA VAL A 72 -24.98 -28.30 -13.20
C VAL A 72 -23.52 -27.87 -13.29
N TRP A 73 -23.00 -27.70 -14.50
CA TRP A 73 -21.57 -27.44 -14.73
C TRP A 73 -21.09 -26.11 -14.14
N LEU A 74 -22.00 -25.17 -13.83
CA LEU A 74 -21.65 -23.93 -13.14
C LEU A 74 -20.95 -24.17 -11.79
N LYS A 75 -21.14 -25.34 -11.17
CA LYS A 75 -20.36 -25.77 -9.99
C LYS A 75 -18.86 -25.79 -10.27
N TRP A 76 -18.43 -26.14 -11.48
CA TRP A 76 -17.01 -26.14 -11.87
C TRP A 76 -16.40 -24.73 -11.81
N LEU A 77 -17.17 -23.69 -12.13
CA LEU A 77 -16.71 -22.31 -12.00
C LEU A 77 -16.58 -21.91 -10.53
N HIS A 78 -17.52 -22.33 -9.69
CA HIS A 78 -17.49 -22.04 -8.26
C HIS A 78 -16.32 -22.74 -7.54
N GLU A 79 -16.00 -23.98 -7.93
CA GLU A 79 -14.83 -24.70 -7.40
C GLU A 79 -13.50 -23.96 -7.66
N ILE A 80 -13.39 -23.28 -8.80
CA ILE A 80 -12.21 -22.49 -9.17
C ILE A 80 -12.26 -21.09 -8.55
N HIS A 81 -13.46 -20.54 -8.36
CA HIS A 81 -13.69 -19.23 -7.76
C HIS A 81 -14.66 -19.31 -6.57
N PRO A 82 -14.22 -19.79 -5.38
CA PRO A 82 -15.12 -20.06 -4.25
C PRO A 82 -15.84 -18.83 -3.69
N THR A 83 -15.31 -17.63 -3.94
CA THR A 83 -15.88 -16.35 -3.48
C THR A 83 -16.81 -15.70 -4.52
N MET A 84 -16.96 -16.30 -5.70
CA MET A 84 -17.86 -15.83 -6.75
C MET A 84 -19.28 -16.32 -6.48
N ARG A 85 -20.24 -15.39 -6.46
CA ARG A 85 -21.66 -15.70 -6.36
C ARG A 85 -22.19 -16.00 -7.77
N ILE A 86 -22.65 -17.22 -7.98
CA ILE A 86 -23.23 -17.68 -9.24
C ILE A 86 -24.74 -17.56 -9.16
N ILE A 87 -25.32 -16.81 -10.10
CA ILE A 87 -26.73 -16.45 -10.14
C ILE A 87 -27.31 -16.90 -11.48
N ALA A 88 -28.39 -17.66 -11.47
CA ALA A 88 -29.18 -17.97 -12.65
C ALA A 88 -30.52 -17.23 -12.59
N VAL A 89 -30.89 -16.58 -13.69
CA VAL A 89 -32.10 -15.77 -13.78
C VAL A 89 -33.18 -16.52 -14.53
N SER A 90 -34.41 -16.45 -14.04
CA SER A 90 -35.60 -17.11 -14.63
C SER A 90 -36.59 -16.05 -15.12
N TYR A 91 -37.03 -16.17 -16.37
CA TYR A 91 -38.06 -15.33 -16.97
C TYR A 91 -38.81 -16.11 -18.06
N ASP A 92 -39.97 -15.60 -18.45
CA ASP A 92 -40.76 -16.16 -19.54
C ASP A 92 -40.04 -15.92 -20.88
N ALA A 93 -39.50 -16.99 -21.45
CA ALA A 93 -38.84 -16.99 -22.76
C ALA A 93 -39.54 -17.94 -23.74
N SER A 94 -40.84 -18.19 -23.55
CA SER A 94 -41.62 -19.07 -24.41
C SER A 94 -41.71 -18.51 -25.83
N MET A 95 -41.39 -19.34 -26.84
CA MET A 95 -41.62 -18.99 -28.24
C MET A 95 -43.12 -18.96 -28.60
N LYS A 96 -43.96 -19.58 -27.77
CA LYS A 96 -45.41 -19.65 -27.94
C LYS A 96 -46.11 -18.76 -26.94
N GLU A 97 -47.03 -17.93 -27.42
CA GLU A 97 -47.98 -17.23 -26.58
C GLU A 97 -49.17 -18.16 -26.23
N ASP A 98 -49.47 -18.26 -24.95
CA ASP A 98 -50.66 -18.90 -24.42
C ASP A 98 -51.24 -18.06 -23.26
N SER A 99 -52.28 -18.56 -22.57
CA SER A 99 -52.92 -17.83 -21.47
C SER A 99 -52.00 -17.49 -20.28
N LYS A 100 -50.79 -18.07 -20.22
CA LYS A 100 -49.85 -17.97 -19.09
C LYS A 100 -48.44 -17.54 -19.52
N ASN A 101 -48.03 -17.77 -20.76
CA ASN A 101 -46.66 -17.56 -21.24
C ASN A 101 -46.61 -16.81 -22.58
N GLY A 102 -45.47 -16.22 -22.92
CA GLY A 102 -45.15 -15.57 -24.19
C GLY A 102 -45.68 -14.14 -24.36
N SER A 103 -46.29 -13.54 -23.33
CA SER A 103 -46.99 -12.23 -23.46
C SER A 103 -46.18 -11.01 -23.03
N MET A 104 -45.01 -11.18 -22.40
CA MET A 104 -44.18 -10.06 -21.94
C MET A 104 -43.22 -9.56 -23.03
N ASP A 105 -43.11 -8.24 -23.19
CA ASP A 105 -42.13 -7.62 -24.07
C ASP A 105 -40.73 -7.54 -23.46
N LEU A 106 -39.71 -7.30 -24.30
CA LEU A 106 -38.31 -7.29 -23.90
C LEU A 106 -38.00 -6.26 -22.80
N TYR A 107 -38.58 -5.06 -22.87
CA TYR A 107 -38.28 -3.99 -21.93
C TYR A 107 -38.98 -4.20 -20.61
N GLN A 108 -40.20 -4.74 -20.62
CA GLN A 108 -40.88 -5.15 -19.39
C GLN A 108 -40.12 -6.26 -18.66
N VAL A 109 -39.62 -7.27 -19.40
CA VAL A 109 -38.74 -8.30 -18.83
C VAL A 109 -37.47 -7.66 -18.25
N ALA A 110 -36.81 -6.77 -19.00
CA ALA A 110 -35.59 -6.12 -18.55
C ALA A 110 -35.79 -5.26 -17.29
N GLU A 111 -36.87 -4.48 -17.20
CA GLU A 111 -37.19 -3.63 -16.05
C GLU A 111 -37.49 -4.46 -14.79
N ASN A 112 -38.28 -5.52 -14.95
CA ASN A 112 -38.59 -6.45 -13.87
C ASN A 112 -37.33 -7.14 -13.35
N LEU A 113 -36.49 -7.66 -14.26
CA LEU A 113 -35.26 -8.34 -13.88
C LEU A 113 -34.22 -7.40 -13.26
N LEU A 114 -34.06 -6.18 -13.78
CA LEU A 114 -33.18 -5.18 -13.19
C LEU A 114 -33.55 -4.92 -11.72
N SER A 115 -34.84 -4.73 -11.45
CA SER A 115 -35.33 -4.48 -10.10
C SER A 115 -35.07 -5.68 -9.18
N LYS A 116 -35.30 -6.91 -9.65
CA LYS A 116 -35.06 -8.14 -8.88
C LYS A 116 -33.57 -8.42 -8.64
N LEU A 117 -32.70 -8.10 -9.60
CA LEU A 117 -31.25 -8.22 -9.45
C LEU A 117 -30.73 -7.23 -8.40
N ILE A 118 -31.18 -5.97 -8.43
CA ILE A 118 -30.81 -4.96 -7.43
C ILE A 118 -31.30 -5.37 -6.04
N LEU A 119 -32.54 -5.85 -5.91
CA LEU A 119 -33.08 -6.36 -4.64
C LEU A 119 -32.27 -7.54 -4.10
N ALA A 120 -31.74 -8.40 -4.97
CA ALA A 120 -30.82 -9.49 -4.61
C ALA A 120 -29.38 -8.99 -4.33
N GLY A 121 -29.15 -7.68 -4.29
CA GLY A 121 -27.85 -7.06 -4.00
C GLY A 121 -26.83 -7.19 -5.13
N VAL A 122 -27.25 -7.54 -6.35
CA VAL A 122 -26.33 -7.69 -7.50
C VAL A 122 -25.68 -6.35 -7.82
N GLY A 123 -24.34 -6.35 -7.87
CA GLY A 123 -23.57 -5.15 -8.16
C GLY A 123 -23.50 -4.11 -7.04
N GLN A 124 -24.00 -4.41 -5.84
CA GLN A 124 -23.97 -3.46 -4.72
C GLN A 124 -22.67 -3.52 -3.91
N SER A 125 -21.98 -4.66 -3.93
CA SER A 125 -20.76 -4.89 -3.13
C SER A 125 -19.55 -5.35 -3.93
N GLY A 126 -19.68 -5.54 -5.25
CA GLY A 126 -18.62 -6.10 -6.07
C GLY A 126 -18.94 -6.09 -7.56
N PRO A 127 -17.94 -6.44 -8.39
CA PRO A 127 -18.08 -6.51 -9.85
C PRO A 127 -19.16 -7.49 -10.29
N ILE A 128 -19.71 -7.27 -11.49
CA ILE A 128 -20.71 -8.11 -12.14
C ILE A 128 -20.18 -8.58 -13.50
N ILE A 129 -20.41 -9.85 -13.82
CA ILE A 129 -20.30 -10.41 -15.16
C ILE A 129 -21.66 -10.96 -15.58
N PHE A 130 -22.12 -10.57 -16.77
CA PHE A 130 -23.31 -11.16 -17.38
C PHE A 130 -22.93 -12.24 -18.37
N VAL A 131 -23.62 -13.37 -18.33
CA VAL A 131 -23.43 -14.50 -19.24
C VAL A 131 -24.77 -14.84 -19.87
N GLY A 132 -24.91 -14.62 -21.17
CA GLY A 132 -26.18 -14.81 -21.88
C GLY A 132 -26.08 -15.88 -22.95
N HIS A 133 -27.04 -16.80 -22.98
CA HIS A 133 -27.23 -17.74 -24.08
C HIS A 133 -28.42 -17.29 -24.96
N ASN A 134 -28.22 -17.22 -26.28
CA ASN A 134 -29.26 -16.83 -27.24
C ASN A 134 -29.99 -15.53 -26.80
N LEU A 135 -31.31 -15.52 -26.65
CA LEU A 135 -32.12 -14.40 -26.19
C LEU A 135 -31.66 -13.83 -24.84
N GLY A 136 -31.09 -14.66 -23.96
CA GLY A 136 -30.57 -14.17 -22.68
C GLY A 136 -29.47 -13.13 -22.83
N GLY A 137 -28.68 -13.20 -23.90
CA GLY A 137 -27.72 -12.15 -24.22
C GLY A 137 -28.37 -10.83 -24.66
N ILE A 138 -29.52 -10.88 -25.32
CA ILE A 138 -30.31 -9.70 -25.72
C ILE A 138 -30.97 -9.08 -24.49
N ILE A 139 -31.51 -9.90 -23.58
CA ILE A 139 -32.06 -9.45 -22.30
C ILE A 139 -31.00 -8.78 -21.44
N ALA A 140 -29.79 -9.36 -21.36
CA ALA A 140 -28.67 -8.73 -20.66
C ALA A 140 -28.37 -7.31 -21.21
N LYS A 141 -28.40 -7.13 -22.54
CA LYS A 141 -28.25 -5.80 -23.16
C LYS A 141 -29.40 -4.86 -22.80
N ALA A 142 -30.64 -5.37 -22.82
CA ALA A 142 -31.82 -4.59 -22.48
C ALA A 142 -31.80 -4.12 -21.01
N ILE A 143 -31.36 -4.99 -20.08
CA ILE A 143 -31.14 -4.64 -18.66
C ILE A 143 -30.10 -3.53 -18.55
N SER A 144 -28.95 -3.65 -19.22
CA SER A 144 -27.90 -2.62 -19.19
C SER A 144 -28.40 -1.26 -19.71
N ARG A 145 -29.20 -1.27 -20.79
CA ARG A 145 -29.82 -0.06 -21.35
C ARG A 145 -30.86 0.53 -20.40
N GLN A 146 -31.71 -0.30 -19.79
CA GLN A 146 -32.72 0.14 -18.84
C GLN A 146 -32.11 0.73 -17.57
N ALA A 147 -31.02 0.12 -17.07
CA ALA A 147 -30.26 0.66 -15.95
C ALA A 147 -29.68 2.04 -16.30
N HIS A 148 -29.09 2.19 -17.49
CA HIS A 148 -28.56 3.49 -17.93
C HIS A 148 -29.65 4.55 -18.11
N PHE A 149 -30.80 4.17 -18.66
CA PHE A 149 -31.95 5.06 -18.80
C PHE A 149 -32.48 5.51 -17.43
N ARG A 150 -32.59 4.60 -16.46
CA ARG A 150 -32.99 4.96 -15.10
C ARG A 150 -31.96 5.86 -14.42
N HIS A 151 -30.68 5.60 -14.61
CA HIS A 151 -29.59 6.46 -14.12
C HIS A 151 -29.67 7.88 -14.69
N SER A 152 -30.01 8.04 -15.98
CA SER A 152 -30.10 9.37 -16.59
C SER A 152 -31.33 10.17 -16.15
N LEU A 153 -32.39 9.50 -15.67
CA LEU A 153 -33.56 10.14 -15.09
C LEU A 153 -33.37 10.48 -13.61
N TYR A 154 -32.63 9.65 -12.87
CA TYR A 154 -32.48 9.75 -11.42
C TYR A 154 -31.00 9.63 -11.03
N GLU A 155 -30.22 10.70 -11.19
CA GLU A 155 -28.77 10.73 -10.90
C GLU A 155 -28.40 10.35 -9.45
N ASN A 156 -29.36 10.36 -8.53
CA ASN A 156 -29.16 10.00 -7.11
C ASN A 156 -29.52 8.55 -6.76
N ASP A 157 -29.95 7.72 -7.72
CA ASP A 157 -30.20 6.29 -7.49
C ASP A 157 -28.86 5.56 -7.35
N THR A 158 -28.38 5.43 -6.11
CA THR A 158 -27.08 4.84 -5.80
C THR A 158 -27.01 3.38 -6.22
N ASP A 159 -28.12 2.65 -6.18
CA ASP A 159 -28.13 1.22 -6.44
C ASP A 159 -27.96 0.95 -7.94
N ILE A 160 -28.63 1.74 -8.78
CA ILE A 160 -28.47 1.73 -10.23
C ILE A 160 -27.07 2.20 -10.63
N THR A 161 -26.56 3.22 -9.96
CA THR A 161 -25.20 3.74 -10.19
C THR A 161 -24.17 2.65 -9.90
N ASN A 162 -24.23 2.04 -8.71
CA ASN A 162 -23.37 0.91 -8.34
C ASN A 162 -23.48 -0.23 -9.35
N PHE A 163 -24.69 -0.60 -9.76
CA PHE A 163 -24.93 -1.68 -10.71
C PHE A 163 -24.23 -1.44 -12.06
N LEU A 164 -24.41 -0.26 -12.67
CA LEU A 164 -23.78 0.08 -13.96
C LEU A 164 -22.26 0.17 -13.84
N GLU A 165 -21.80 0.76 -12.75
CA GLU A 165 -20.38 0.99 -12.51
C GLU A 165 -19.65 -0.28 -12.09
N ASN A 166 -20.34 -1.29 -11.57
CA ASN A 166 -19.77 -2.58 -11.21
C ASN A 166 -19.96 -3.65 -12.29
N LEU A 167 -20.82 -3.46 -13.28
CA LEU A 167 -20.79 -4.29 -14.48
C LEU A 167 -19.41 -4.16 -15.15
N ARG A 168 -18.69 -5.28 -15.27
CA ARG A 168 -17.33 -5.33 -15.84
C ARG A 168 -17.28 -6.06 -17.16
N GLY A 169 -18.19 -7.00 -17.41
CA GLY A 169 -18.20 -7.68 -18.69
C GLY A 169 -19.46 -8.46 -19.00
N LEU A 170 -19.60 -8.77 -20.29
CA LEU A 170 -20.67 -9.55 -20.86
C LEU A 170 -20.09 -10.68 -21.74
N PHE A 171 -20.51 -11.90 -21.49
CA PHE A 171 -20.13 -13.08 -22.23
C PHE A 171 -21.33 -13.69 -22.96
N TYR A 172 -21.16 -14.08 -24.22
CA TYR A 172 -22.25 -14.50 -25.08
C TYR A 172 -22.07 -15.91 -25.64
N PHE A 173 -23.04 -16.79 -25.42
CA PHE A 173 -23.16 -18.09 -26.10
C PHE A 173 -24.21 -17.98 -27.22
N GLY A 174 -23.76 -17.99 -28.47
CA GLY A 174 -24.64 -18.04 -29.65
C GLY A 174 -25.73 -16.95 -29.65
N VAL A 175 -25.40 -15.71 -29.30
CA VAL A 175 -26.40 -14.64 -29.19
C VAL A 175 -26.64 -14.03 -30.57
N PRO A 176 -27.89 -13.99 -31.09
CA PRO A 176 -28.16 -13.47 -32.41
C PRO A 176 -28.16 -11.93 -32.41
N HIS A 177 -26.97 -11.32 -32.36
CA HIS A 177 -26.85 -9.85 -32.30
C HIS A 177 -27.46 -9.18 -33.54
N ARG A 178 -27.52 -9.83 -34.70
CA ARG A 178 -28.12 -9.27 -35.92
C ARG A 178 -29.42 -9.97 -36.32
N GLY A 179 -30.01 -10.69 -35.38
CA GLY A 179 -31.14 -11.57 -35.60
C GLY A 179 -30.71 -12.91 -36.19
N SER A 180 -31.66 -13.82 -36.36
CA SER A 180 -31.43 -15.15 -36.89
C SER A 180 -32.59 -15.54 -37.80
N SER A 181 -32.28 -16.24 -38.88
CA SER A 181 -33.27 -16.86 -39.77
C SER A 181 -33.94 -18.10 -39.16
N PHE A 182 -33.46 -18.57 -37.99
CA PHE A 182 -34.08 -19.65 -37.22
C PHE A 182 -35.55 -19.36 -36.90
N THR A 183 -35.90 -18.09 -36.71
CA THR A 183 -37.27 -17.66 -36.44
C THR A 183 -38.22 -17.94 -37.59
N ASP A 184 -37.72 -18.23 -38.80
CA ASP A 184 -38.55 -18.49 -39.96
C ASP A 184 -39.13 -19.93 -39.94
N ILE A 185 -38.62 -20.81 -39.07
CA ILE A 185 -39.21 -22.13 -38.78
C ILE A 185 -40.58 -22.00 -38.09
N GLU A 186 -40.85 -20.85 -37.46
CA GLU A 186 -42.14 -20.54 -36.83
C GLU A 186 -43.30 -20.55 -37.84
N GLU A 187 -43.05 -20.11 -39.08
CA GLU A 187 -44.04 -20.15 -40.16
C GLU A 187 -44.46 -21.59 -40.50
N GLN A 188 -43.58 -22.57 -40.24
CA GLN A 188 -43.85 -23.98 -40.50
C GLN A 188 -44.63 -24.66 -39.35
N LEU A 189 -44.69 -24.05 -38.16
CA LEU A 189 -45.24 -24.68 -36.95
C LEU A 189 -46.66 -24.20 -36.56
N SER A 190 -47.23 -23.19 -37.22
CA SER A 190 -48.61 -22.69 -36.97
C SER A 190 -48.88 -22.29 -35.50
N ILE A 191 -47.93 -21.63 -34.84
CA ILE A 191 -48.00 -21.26 -33.42
C ILE A 191 -48.28 -19.74 -33.27
N VAL A 192 -49.09 -19.34 -32.26
CA VAL A 192 -49.22 -17.93 -31.86
C VAL A 192 -47.92 -17.48 -31.20
N LYS A 193 -47.30 -16.46 -31.79
CA LYS A 193 -45.93 -16.06 -31.52
C LYS A 193 -45.79 -15.33 -30.19
N GLY A 194 -44.86 -15.77 -29.34
CA GLY A 194 -44.48 -15.02 -28.13
C GLY A 194 -43.75 -13.72 -28.47
N GLN A 195 -43.99 -12.66 -27.69
CA GLN A 195 -43.51 -11.31 -28.00
C GLN A 195 -41.97 -11.19 -28.07
N LEU A 196 -41.22 -11.94 -27.25
CA LEU A 196 -39.75 -11.88 -27.25
C LEU A 196 -39.11 -12.39 -28.54
N VAL A 197 -39.85 -13.18 -29.32
CA VAL A 197 -39.36 -13.75 -30.56
C VAL A 197 -39.17 -12.67 -31.65
N ASP A 198 -39.89 -11.54 -31.60
CA ASP A 198 -39.66 -10.40 -32.51
C ASP A 198 -38.26 -9.79 -32.38
N TYR A 199 -37.62 -9.95 -31.23
CA TYR A 199 -36.31 -9.37 -30.93
C TYR A 199 -35.14 -10.24 -31.38
N VAL A 200 -35.39 -11.45 -31.90
CA VAL A 200 -34.37 -12.32 -32.48
C VAL A 200 -34.50 -12.47 -33.99
N LYS A 201 -35.48 -11.83 -34.63
CA LYS A 201 -35.67 -11.87 -36.10
C LYS A 201 -34.62 -11.06 -36.85
N VAL A 202 -34.24 -11.54 -38.04
CA VAL A 202 -33.41 -10.78 -38.97
C VAL A 202 -34.10 -9.45 -39.31
N SER A 203 -33.32 -8.36 -39.39
CA SER A 203 -33.81 -7.01 -39.69
C SER A 203 -34.72 -6.37 -38.63
N SER A 204 -34.72 -6.86 -37.38
CA SER A 204 -35.36 -6.17 -36.26
C SER A 204 -34.70 -4.79 -36.01
N LYS A 205 -35.48 -3.71 -36.14
CA LYS A 205 -35.00 -2.34 -35.94
C LYS A 205 -34.66 -2.10 -34.47
N GLU A 206 -35.47 -2.65 -33.59
CA GLU A 206 -35.34 -2.58 -32.14
C GLU A 206 -34.06 -3.28 -31.69
N LEU A 207 -33.76 -4.46 -32.23
CA LEU A 207 -32.50 -5.16 -31.97
C LEU A 207 -31.29 -4.34 -32.46
N SER A 208 -31.35 -3.75 -33.66
CA SER A 208 -30.27 -2.88 -34.17
C SER A 208 -29.97 -1.73 -33.21
N ARG A 209 -31.01 -0.99 -32.79
CA ARG A 209 -30.89 0.11 -31.82
C ARG A 209 -30.31 -0.37 -30.49
N LEU A 210 -30.77 -1.52 -29.99
CA LEU A 210 -30.26 -2.08 -28.74
C LEU A 210 -28.78 -2.44 -28.81
N ASN A 211 -28.29 -2.91 -29.97
CA ASN A 211 -26.87 -3.18 -30.15
C ASN A 211 -26.04 -1.90 -30.25
N GLU A 212 -26.54 -0.87 -30.93
CA GLU A 212 -25.89 0.45 -30.99
C GLU A 212 -25.74 1.04 -29.58
N ASP A 213 -26.82 1.01 -28.80
CA ASP A 213 -26.82 1.45 -27.40
C ASP A 213 -25.83 0.61 -26.58
N HIS A 214 -25.84 -0.72 -26.74
CA HIS A 214 -24.92 -1.60 -26.05
C HIS A 214 -23.44 -1.30 -26.38
N ASP A 215 -23.11 -1.05 -27.65
CA ASP A 215 -21.75 -0.68 -28.06
C ASP A 215 -21.31 0.66 -27.46
N ALA A 216 -22.24 1.63 -27.37
CA ALA A 216 -22.00 2.91 -26.71
C ALA A 216 -21.78 2.74 -25.20
N LEU A 217 -22.60 1.93 -24.53
CA LEU A 217 -22.47 1.65 -23.09
C LEU A 217 -21.18 0.91 -22.77
N CYS A 218 -20.81 -0.11 -23.56
CA CYS A 218 -19.54 -0.81 -23.39
C CYS A 218 -18.33 0.12 -23.51
N LYS A 219 -18.39 1.14 -24.39
CA LYS A 219 -17.34 2.18 -24.46
C LYS A 219 -17.38 3.12 -23.26
N ARG A 220 -18.57 3.56 -22.85
CA ARG A 220 -18.77 4.52 -21.76
C ARG A 220 -18.30 3.98 -20.41
N TYR A 221 -18.59 2.72 -20.12
CA TYR A 221 -18.30 2.08 -18.85
C TYR A 221 -17.12 1.10 -18.91
N ASP A 222 -16.40 1.06 -20.03
CA ASP A 222 -15.29 0.14 -20.32
C ASP A 222 -15.61 -1.36 -20.07
N TRP A 223 -16.84 -1.78 -20.39
CA TRP A 223 -17.24 -3.18 -20.25
C TRP A 223 -16.53 -4.05 -21.28
N LYS A 224 -15.99 -5.18 -20.82
CA LYS A 224 -15.39 -6.19 -21.69
C LYS A 224 -16.47 -7.09 -22.29
N VAL A 225 -16.29 -7.48 -23.54
CA VAL A 225 -17.26 -8.34 -24.24
C VAL A 225 -16.53 -9.49 -24.92
N ALA A 226 -17.01 -10.71 -24.68
CA ALA A 226 -16.52 -11.92 -25.34
C ALA A 226 -17.67 -12.85 -25.70
N GLY A 227 -17.42 -13.83 -26.57
CA GLY A 227 -18.45 -14.80 -26.90
C GLY A 227 -18.00 -15.94 -27.80
N VAL A 228 -18.91 -16.90 -27.94
CA VAL A 228 -18.72 -18.15 -28.65
C VAL A 228 -19.87 -18.35 -29.64
N GLY A 229 -19.57 -18.77 -30.86
CA GLY A 229 -20.56 -19.17 -31.86
C GLY A 229 -20.39 -20.62 -32.29
N GLU A 230 -21.50 -21.19 -32.77
CA GLU A 230 -21.56 -22.56 -33.31
C GLU A 230 -21.00 -22.64 -34.72
N SER A 231 -20.57 -23.85 -35.11
CA SER A 231 -20.22 -24.20 -36.49
C SER A 231 -21.03 -25.39 -37.01
N LEU A 232 -21.59 -26.21 -36.12
CA LEU A 232 -22.35 -27.41 -36.48
C LEU A 232 -23.86 -27.12 -36.53
N PRO A 233 -24.61 -27.74 -37.45
CA PRO A 233 -26.06 -27.57 -37.51
C PRO A 233 -26.74 -28.23 -36.30
N THR A 234 -27.78 -27.57 -35.79
CA THR A 234 -28.65 -28.14 -34.76
C THR A 234 -29.83 -28.84 -35.43
N ASN A 235 -30.12 -30.07 -35.00
CA ASN A 235 -31.32 -30.81 -35.42
C ASN A 235 -32.40 -30.72 -34.34
N LEU A 236 -33.51 -30.08 -34.66
CA LEU A 236 -34.60 -29.81 -33.71
C LEU A 236 -35.81 -30.72 -33.89
N GLY A 237 -35.69 -31.74 -34.75
CA GLY A 237 -36.85 -32.51 -35.22
C GLY A 237 -37.70 -31.70 -36.21
N ASN A 238 -38.78 -32.31 -36.71
CA ASN A 238 -39.71 -31.68 -37.66
C ASN A 238 -39.12 -31.20 -39.00
N GLY A 239 -37.95 -31.73 -39.39
CA GLY A 239 -37.33 -31.45 -40.69
C GLY A 239 -36.35 -30.28 -40.71
N PHE A 240 -36.17 -29.55 -39.60
CA PHE A 240 -35.14 -28.52 -39.51
C PHE A 240 -33.78 -29.09 -39.09
N CYS A 241 -32.77 -28.83 -39.92
CA CYS A 241 -31.37 -29.10 -39.64
C CYS A 241 -30.54 -27.93 -40.20
N GLY A 242 -29.98 -27.11 -39.31
CA GLY A 242 -29.26 -25.90 -39.71
C GLY A 242 -28.61 -25.19 -38.53
N VAL A 243 -27.71 -24.26 -38.84
CA VAL A 243 -27.12 -23.36 -37.85
C VAL A 243 -28.21 -22.41 -37.33
N ILE A 244 -28.37 -22.34 -36.01
CA ILE A 244 -29.41 -21.54 -35.35
C ILE A 244 -29.03 -20.07 -35.39
N VAL A 245 -27.78 -19.70 -35.13
CA VAL A 245 -27.29 -18.33 -35.20
C VAL A 245 -26.06 -18.30 -36.09
N ASP A 246 -26.21 -17.66 -37.24
CA ASP A 246 -25.11 -17.54 -38.18
C ASP A 246 -23.91 -16.81 -37.56
N LYS A 247 -22.71 -17.19 -37.99
CA LYS A 247 -21.45 -16.62 -37.49
C LYS A 247 -21.41 -15.09 -37.59
N ALA A 248 -22.02 -14.47 -38.60
CA ALA A 248 -21.97 -13.03 -38.75
C ALA A 248 -22.90 -12.32 -37.75
N SER A 249 -24.00 -12.96 -37.36
CA SER A 249 -24.91 -12.50 -36.31
C SER A 249 -24.36 -12.74 -34.89
N ALA A 250 -23.69 -13.87 -34.64
CA ALA A 250 -23.12 -14.18 -33.32
C ALA A 250 -21.85 -13.36 -32.98
N ARG A 251 -21.19 -12.78 -33.98
CA ARG A 251 -19.86 -12.18 -33.81
C ARG A 251 -19.89 -10.93 -32.92
N CYS A 252 -19.05 -10.93 -31.89
CA CYS A 252 -18.72 -9.78 -31.05
C CYS A 252 -17.19 -9.50 -31.06
N ARG A 253 -16.68 -8.67 -30.15
CA ARG A 253 -15.26 -8.22 -30.15
C ARG A 253 -14.27 -9.36 -29.94
N ASN A 254 -14.30 -10.01 -28.77
CA ASN A 254 -13.45 -11.18 -28.45
C ASN A 254 -14.25 -12.47 -28.71
N PHE A 255 -14.29 -12.90 -29.96
CA PHE A 255 -15.21 -13.95 -30.42
C PHE A 255 -14.48 -15.17 -30.98
N MET A 256 -14.93 -16.36 -30.60
CA MET A 256 -14.44 -17.63 -31.15
C MET A 256 -15.58 -18.47 -31.74
N ILE A 257 -15.25 -19.31 -32.72
CA ILE A 257 -16.15 -20.35 -33.23
C ILE A 257 -15.68 -21.68 -32.69
N VAL A 258 -16.62 -22.53 -32.28
CA VAL A 258 -16.36 -23.89 -31.81
C VAL A 258 -17.14 -24.90 -32.64
N ASP A 259 -16.59 -26.11 -32.74
CA ASP A 259 -17.21 -27.24 -33.44
C ASP A 259 -18.27 -27.92 -32.57
N GLN A 260 -19.31 -27.16 -32.27
CA GLN A 260 -20.47 -27.55 -31.46
C GLN A 260 -21.75 -27.03 -32.13
N ASP A 261 -22.86 -27.69 -31.85
CA ASP A 261 -24.20 -27.19 -32.17
C ASP A 261 -24.67 -26.15 -31.13
N HIS A 262 -25.77 -25.46 -31.43
CA HIS A 262 -26.25 -24.33 -30.65
C HIS A 262 -26.46 -24.65 -29.15
N PRO A 263 -27.15 -25.74 -28.76
CA PRO A 263 -27.33 -26.07 -27.34
C PRO A 263 -26.01 -26.42 -26.64
N SER A 264 -25.11 -27.14 -27.32
CA SER A 264 -23.84 -27.60 -26.74
C SER A 264 -22.89 -26.43 -26.41
N LEU A 265 -23.07 -25.26 -27.02
CA LEU A 265 -22.30 -24.05 -26.68
C LEU A 265 -22.34 -23.72 -25.19
N CYS A 266 -23.52 -23.87 -24.57
CA CYS A 266 -23.76 -23.56 -23.15
C CYS A 266 -23.86 -24.81 -22.25
N GLN A 267 -23.69 -25.99 -22.84
CA GLN A 267 -23.69 -27.30 -22.17
C GLN A 267 -22.37 -28.03 -22.45
N PRO A 268 -21.25 -27.56 -21.88
CA PRO A 268 -19.94 -28.18 -22.09
C PRO A 268 -19.96 -29.66 -21.66
N GLU A 269 -19.28 -30.51 -22.44
CA GLU A 269 -19.11 -31.93 -22.13
C GLU A 269 -18.14 -32.16 -20.96
N SER A 270 -17.15 -31.27 -20.80
CA SER A 270 -16.17 -31.35 -19.72
C SER A 270 -15.55 -29.99 -19.39
N ARG A 271 -14.76 -29.92 -18.32
CA ARG A 271 -13.94 -28.75 -17.94
C ARG A 271 -12.89 -28.35 -18.98
N ASN A 272 -12.66 -29.18 -20.01
CA ASN A 272 -11.73 -28.90 -21.10
C ASN A 272 -12.43 -28.43 -22.40
N SER A 273 -13.77 -28.32 -22.39
CA SER A 273 -14.51 -27.82 -23.55
C SER A 273 -14.11 -26.36 -23.86
N SER A 274 -13.87 -26.07 -25.13
CA SER A 274 -13.40 -24.75 -25.58
C SER A 274 -14.31 -23.59 -25.17
N SER A 275 -15.63 -23.81 -25.20
CA SER A 275 -16.64 -22.85 -24.77
C SER A 275 -16.53 -22.50 -23.28
N TYR A 276 -16.30 -23.51 -22.43
CA TYR A 276 -16.06 -23.36 -20.99
C TYR A 276 -14.74 -22.64 -20.70
N LEU A 277 -13.64 -23.09 -21.33
CA LEU A 277 -12.32 -22.51 -21.12
C LEU A 277 -12.28 -21.03 -21.51
N HIS A 278 -12.98 -20.63 -22.58
CA HIS A 278 -13.05 -19.23 -22.99
C HIS A 278 -13.81 -18.35 -21.98
N LEU A 279 -14.91 -18.85 -21.42
CA LEU A 279 -15.62 -18.16 -20.35
C LEU A 279 -14.75 -18.06 -19.09
N LYS A 280 -14.07 -19.14 -18.71
CA LYS A 280 -13.15 -19.17 -17.57
C LYS A 280 -12.05 -18.11 -17.75
N GLU A 281 -11.36 -18.10 -18.88
CA GLU A 281 -10.32 -17.10 -19.17
C GLU A 281 -10.84 -15.66 -19.18
N PHE A 282 -12.10 -15.46 -19.57
CA PHE A 282 -12.74 -14.15 -19.54
C PHE A 282 -13.00 -13.69 -18.11
N ILE A 283 -13.52 -14.58 -17.25
CA ILE A 283 -13.71 -14.34 -15.81
C ILE A 283 -12.37 -14.08 -15.13
N ASP A 284 -11.37 -14.93 -15.36
CA ASP A 284 -10.02 -14.80 -14.80
C ASP A 284 -9.42 -13.42 -15.11
N ARG A 285 -9.54 -12.95 -16.36
CA ARG A 285 -9.02 -11.65 -16.78
C ARG A 285 -9.73 -10.48 -16.09
N ILE A 286 -11.05 -10.54 -15.93
CA ILE A 286 -11.81 -9.50 -15.25
C ILE A 286 -11.46 -9.49 -13.76
N GLN A 287 -11.42 -10.66 -13.11
CA GLN A 287 -11.00 -10.75 -11.70
C GLN A 287 -9.58 -10.22 -11.51
N ALA A 288 -8.65 -10.62 -12.38
CA ALA A 288 -7.28 -10.11 -12.33
C ALA A 288 -7.24 -8.58 -12.47
N GLN A 289 -8.04 -7.97 -13.36
CA GLN A 289 -8.12 -6.51 -13.49
C GLN A 289 -8.73 -5.84 -12.25
N VAL A 290 -9.80 -6.40 -11.68
CA VAL A 290 -10.42 -5.86 -10.46
C VAL A 290 -9.45 -5.94 -9.29
N THR A 291 -8.79 -7.09 -9.11
CA THR A 291 -7.74 -7.25 -8.11
C THR A 291 -6.59 -6.31 -8.40
N LYS A 292 -6.16 -6.16 -9.67
CA LYS A 292 -5.06 -5.27 -10.03
C LYS A 292 -5.35 -3.80 -9.75
N THR A 293 -6.57 -3.35 -9.99
CA THR A 293 -7.00 -1.98 -9.69
C THR A 293 -7.10 -1.77 -8.17
N ALA A 294 -7.59 -2.78 -7.43
CA ALA A 294 -7.56 -2.78 -5.97
C ALA A 294 -6.13 -2.87 -5.40
N THR A 295 -5.20 -3.54 -6.08
CA THR A 295 -3.82 -3.73 -5.63
C THR A 295 -2.89 -2.59 -6.05
N ASP A 296 -3.13 -1.95 -7.19
CA ASP A 296 -2.41 -0.77 -7.66
C ASP A 296 -2.82 0.48 -6.84
N GLU A 297 -3.99 0.44 -6.17
CA GLU A 297 -4.36 1.41 -5.12
C GLU A 297 -4.11 0.93 -3.68
N GLN A 298 -3.87 -0.38 -3.40
CA GLN A 298 -3.77 -0.90 -2.02
C GLN A 298 -2.90 -2.16 -1.81
N VAL A 299 -1.70 -2.29 -2.38
CA VAL A 299 -0.72 -3.27 -1.87
C VAL A 299 0.40 -2.60 -1.07
N LEU A 300 0.21 -2.60 0.24
CA LEU A 300 1.31 -2.81 1.17
C LEU A 300 1.44 -4.32 1.41
N PRO A 301 2.66 -4.88 1.57
CA PRO A 301 2.80 -6.25 2.02
C PRO A 301 2.08 -6.41 3.36
N GLN A 302 1.02 -7.23 3.41
CA GLN A 302 0.28 -7.54 4.65
C GLN A 302 1.21 -7.98 5.80
N ILE A 303 2.38 -8.49 5.44
CA ILE A 303 3.47 -8.92 6.32
C ILE A 303 4.09 -7.73 7.09
N GLN A 304 4.33 -6.56 6.47
CA GLN A 304 4.86 -5.38 7.18
C GLN A 304 3.82 -4.81 8.15
N VAL A 305 2.55 -4.79 7.74
CA VAL A 305 1.43 -4.34 8.58
C VAL A 305 1.23 -5.29 9.76
N GLY A 306 1.36 -6.60 9.53
CA GLY A 306 1.30 -7.68 10.52
C GLY A 306 2.42 -7.68 11.55
N LEU A 307 3.55 -7.03 11.26
CA LEU A 307 4.70 -6.92 12.16
C LEU A 307 4.75 -5.56 12.88
N LEU A 308 4.26 -4.49 12.25
CA LEU A 308 3.96 -3.21 12.91
C LEU A 308 2.69 -3.29 13.79
N GLU A 309 2.01 -4.44 13.77
CA GLU A 309 0.70 -4.77 14.38
C GLU A 309 0.71 -4.92 15.90
N LYS A 310 1.89 -4.91 16.55
CA LYS A 310 1.96 -4.79 18.01
C LYS A 310 1.19 -3.56 18.51
N SER A 311 1.24 -2.48 17.73
CA SER A 311 0.46 -1.26 17.96
C SER A 311 -1.04 -1.42 17.71
N ARG A 312 -1.49 -2.35 16.85
CA ARG A 312 -2.92 -2.57 16.54
C ARG A 312 -3.62 -3.47 17.56
N LYS A 313 -2.91 -4.39 18.21
CA LYS A 313 -3.47 -5.26 19.26
C LYS A 313 -3.51 -4.60 20.64
N ASP A 314 -2.93 -3.42 20.76
CA ASP A 314 -3.05 -2.60 21.95
C ASP A 314 -4.51 -2.11 22.10
N GLU A 315 -5.16 -2.54 23.18
CA GLU A 315 -6.52 -2.11 23.50
C GLU A 315 -6.60 -0.59 23.65
N GLU A 316 -5.53 0.06 24.13
CA GLU A 316 -5.44 1.52 24.21
C GLU A 316 -5.50 2.13 22.82
N PHE A 317 -4.72 1.61 21.86
CA PHE A 317 -4.72 2.10 20.49
C PHE A 317 -6.10 2.00 19.84
N GLN A 318 -6.78 0.86 19.97
CA GLN A 318 -8.12 0.67 19.42
C GLN A 318 -9.16 1.58 20.08
N GLN A 319 -9.03 1.83 21.38
CA GLN A 319 -9.87 2.78 22.09
C GLN A 319 -9.65 4.22 21.59
N GLN A 320 -8.39 4.65 21.43
CA GLN A 320 -8.08 6.00 20.95
C GLN A 320 -8.47 6.20 19.48
N LEU A 321 -8.37 5.16 18.65
CA LEU A 321 -8.84 5.20 17.25
C LEU A 321 -10.33 5.55 17.15
N VAL A 322 -11.14 5.11 18.11
CA VAL A 322 -12.57 5.43 18.19
C VAL A 322 -12.80 6.77 18.88
N LYS A 323 -12.09 7.03 19.98
CA LYS A 323 -12.31 8.17 20.88
C LYS A 323 -11.78 9.49 20.32
N ASP A 324 -10.53 9.51 19.87
CA ASP A 324 -9.85 10.74 19.49
C ASP A 324 -10.17 11.12 18.03
N LYS A 325 -10.28 12.43 17.79
CA LYS A 325 -10.62 12.96 16.45
C LYS A 325 -9.43 12.82 15.50
N ALA A 326 -8.20 12.94 16.01
CA ALA A 326 -6.98 12.90 15.24
C ALA A 326 -5.92 12.01 15.91
N LEU A 327 -5.28 11.16 15.12
CA LEU A 327 -4.10 10.39 15.53
C LEU A 327 -2.87 10.87 14.78
N GLY A 328 -1.76 11.01 15.50
CA GLY A 328 -0.47 11.40 14.98
C GLY A 328 0.55 10.28 15.17
N PHE A 329 1.30 9.94 14.14
CA PHE A 329 2.40 8.98 14.20
C PHE A 329 3.72 9.69 13.99
N TRP A 330 4.60 9.53 14.97
CA TRP A 330 5.90 10.16 15.04
C TRP A 330 7.01 9.11 15.19
N GLY A 331 8.22 9.40 14.74
CA GLY A 331 9.31 8.42 14.74
C GLY A 331 10.36 8.68 13.66
N MET A 332 11.45 7.94 13.71
CA MET A 332 12.59 8.03 12.79
C MET A 332 12.19 7.70 11.34
N VAL A 333 12.95 8.23 10.36
CA VAL A 333 12.78 7.86 8.95
C VAL A 333 12.97 6.35 8.74
N GLY A 334 12.16 5.74 7.88
CA GLY A 334 12.25 4.29 7.59
C GLY A 334 11.61 3.36 8.63
N VAL A 335 11.06 3.88 9.74
CA VAL A 335 10.48 3.07 10.82
C VAL A 335 9.09 2.49 10.51
N GLY A 336 8.45 2.90 9.41
CA GLY A 336 7.15 2.37 8.98
C GLY A 336 5.92 3.23 9.31
N LYS A 337 6.08 4.52 9.65
CA LYS A 337 4.96 5.45 9.89
C LYS A 337 3.96 5.51 8.73
N THR A 338 4.45 5.70 7.50
CA THR A 338 3.61 5.74 6.28
C THR A 338 2.88 4.41 6.08
N THR A 339 3.56 3.29 6.29
CA THR A 339 2.99 1.95 6.22
C THR A 339 1.85 1.77 7.22
N LEU A 340 2.05 2.20 8.47
CA LEU A 340 1.03 2.16 9.52
C LEU A 340 -0.17 3.05 9.19
N CYS A 341 0.08 4.29 8.73
CA CYS A 341 -0.96 5.23 8.32
C CYS A 341 -1.85 4.65 7.21
N LYS A 342 -1.23 4.12 6.15
CA LYS A 342 -1.94 3.47 5.04
C LYS A 342 -2.74 2.26 5.49
N ALA A 343 -2.18 1.42 6.37
CA ALA A 343 -2.88 0.26 6.91
C ALA A 343 -4.16 0.67 7.67
N ILE A 344 -4.06 1.63 8.59
CA ILE A 344 -5.21 2.12 9.36
C ILE A 344 -6.23 2.78 8.43
N PHE A 345 -5.77 3.56 7.45
CA PHE A 345 -6.65 4.16 6.46
C PHE A 345 -7.43 3.08 5.68
N ASN A 346 -6.75 2.02 5.24
CA ASN A 346 -7.35 0.89 4.53
C ASN A 346 -8.28 0.03 5.40
N ASP A 347 -8.11 0.02 6.71
CA ASP A 347 -9.08 -0.61 7.62
C ASP A 347 -10.35 0.24 7.75
N LEU A 348 -10.19 1.56 7.84
CA LEU A 348 -11.27 2.47 8.19
C LEU A 348 -12.05 3.00 6.98
N TRP A 349 -11.46 3.08 5.78
CA TRP A 349 -12.02 3.86 4.65
C TRP A 349 -13.47 3.51 4.32
N ASN A 350 -13.84 2.23 4.41
CA ASN A 350 -15.21 1.75 4.13
C ASN A 350 -16.27 2.32 5.08
N ALA A 351 -15.90 2.78 6.28
CA ALA A 351 -16.81 3.40 7.25
C ALA A 351 -17.04 4.91 7.01
N PHE A 352 -16.38 5.49 6.00
CA PHE A 352 -16.43 6.91 5.68
C PHE A 352 -16.91 7.13 4.24
N PRO A 353 -18.00 7.90 4.01
CA PRO A 353 -18.50 8.14 2.66
C PRO A 353 -17.53 8.90 1.77
N TYR A 354 -16.64 9.69 2.38
CA TYR A 354 -15.60 10.42 1.69
C TYR A 354 -14.25 10.13 2.33
N THR A 355 -13.21 10.10 1.53
CA THR A 355 -11.86 9.82 1.99
C THR A 355 -10.86 10.72 1.29
N LEU A 356 -9.77 11.04 1.96
CA LEU A 356 -8.67 11.84 1.41
C LEU A 356 -7.36 11.31 1.97
N PHE A 357 -6.48 10.85 1.08
CA PHE A 357 -5.12 10.44 1.45
C PHE A 357 -4.13 11.33 0.69
N ALA A 358 -3.42 12.19 1.41
CA ALA A 358 -2.35 13.03 0.88
C ALA A 358 -1.00 12.38 1.18
N GLU A 359 -0.49 11.60 0.22
CA GLU A 359 0.81 10.93 0.34
C GLU A 359 1.97 11.93 0.13
N GLY A 360 2.97 11.90 1.02
CA GLY A 360 4.17 12.74 0.89
C GLY A 360 3.88 14.24 0.81
N VAL A 361 3.02 14.75 1.68
CA VAL A 361 2.43 16.10 1.59
C VAL A 361 3.47 17.22 1.51
N LYS A 362 4.64 17.05 2.16
CA LYS A 362 5.75 18.02 2.09
C LYS A 362 6.33 18.24 0.70
N GLN A 363 6.15 17.29 -0.20
CA GLN A 363 6.65 17.29 -1.58
C GLN A 363 5.68 17.95 -2.55
N ILE A 364 4.43 18.20 -2.14
CA ILE A 364 3.43 18.85 -3.01
C ILE A 364 3.88 20.30 -3.30
N PRO A 365 4.10 20.67 -4.57
CA PRO A 365 4.58 21.99 -4.94
C PRO A 365 3.43 23.02 -4.90
N GLY A 366 3.79 24.29 -5.11
CA GLY A 366 2.85 25.39 -5.23
C GLY A 366 2.74 26.26 -3.98
N ASP A 367 2.12 27.41 -4.16
CA ASP A 367 1.77 28.32 -3.06
C ASP A 367 0.65 27.74 -2.17
N GLU A 368 0.19 28.49 -1.16
CA GLU A 368 -0.84 27.99 -0.23
C GLU A 368 -2.13 27.56 -0.94
N ARG A 369 -2.51 28.28 -2.01
CA ARG A 369 -3.75 28.02 -2.75
C ARG A 369 -3.58 26.82 -3.68
N GLU A 370 -2.49 26.77 -4.44
CA GLU A 370 -2.19 25.64 -5.33
C GLU A 370 -2.04 24.34 -4.52
N PHE A 371 -1.42 24.41 -3.34
CA PHE A 371 -1.32 23.30 -2.41
C PHE A 371 -2.71 22.81 -1.96
N GLU A 372 -3.57 23.72 -1.51
CA GLU A 372 -4.95 23.39 -1.10
C GLU A 372 -5.73 22.74 -2.25
N GLU A 373 -5.73 23.35 -3.44
CA GLU A 373 -6.41 22.81 -4.62
C GLU A 373 -5.87 21.43 -5.00
N THR A 374 -4.55 21.23 -4.96
CA THR A 374 -3.90 19.94 -5.27
C THR A 374 -4.28 18.87 -4.26
N VAL A 375 -4.28 19.18 -2.96
CA VAL A 375 -4.69 18.22 -1.92
C VAL A 375 -6.17 17.87 -2.06
N LEU A 376 -7.04 18.85 -2.32
CA LEU A 376 -8.47 18.61 -2.49
C LEU A 376 -8.79 17.79 -3.75
N CYS A 377 -7.93 17.80 -4.77
CA CYS A 377 -8.03 16.87 -5.91
C CYS A 377 -7.95 15.39 -5.49
N LEU A 378 -7.43 15.08 -4.30
CA LEU A 378 -7.26 13.71 -3.78
C LEU A 378 -8.51 13.20 -3.04
N VAL A 379 -9.59 13.97 -2.96
CA VAL A 379 -10.83 13.52 -2.31
C VAL A 379 -11.53 12.47 -3.15
N HIS A 380 -11.94 11.39 -2.48
CA HIS A 380 -12.77 10.33 -3.02
C HIS A 380 -14.14 10.33 -2.34
N HIS A 381 -15.17 9.93 -3.07
CA HIS A 381 -16.48 9.57 -2.57
C HIS A 381 -16.73 8.08 -2.84
N LYS A 382 -16.97 7.29 -1.79
CA LYS A 382 -17.18 5.82 -1.88
C LYS A 382 -16.11 5.12 -2.74
N GLY A 383 -14.84 5.47 -2.51
CA GLY A 383 -13.71 4.89 -3.23
C GLY A 383 -13.47 5.46 -4.65
N LYS A 384 -14.24 6.47 -5.09
CA LYS A 384 -14.06 7.09 -6.40
C LYS A 384 -13.59 8.53 -6.30
N LYS A 385 -12.53 8.87 -7.04
CA LYS A 385 -12.01 10.24 -7.08
C LYS A 385 -13.07 11.21 -7.57
N ILE A 386 -13.27 12.30 -6.84
CA ILE A 386 -14.24 13.34 -7.21
C ILE A 386 -13.62 14.21 -8.31
N THR A 387 -14.29 14.28 -9.46
CA THR A 387 -13.91 15.17 -10.57
C THR A 387 -15.11 15.99 -11.05
N PRO A 388 -14.98 17.33 -11.20
CA PRO A 388 -13.82 18.15 -10.83
C PRO A 388 -13.57 18.15 -9.31
N ALA A 389 -12.35 18.52 -8.89
CA ALA A 389 -11.97 18.52 -7.49
C ALA A 389 -12.94 19.38 -6.64
N PRO A 390 -13.36 18.90 -5.46
CA PRO A 390 -14.22 19.67 -4.60
C PRO A 390 -13.47 20.83 -3.97
N ASN A 391 -14.20 21.87 -3.56
CA ASN A 391 -13.67 22.91 -2.68
C ASN A 391 -14.15 22.73 -1.23
N LEU A 392 -13.56 23.48 -0.28
CA LEU A 392 -13.95 23.41 1.13
C LEU A 392 -15.45 23.69 1.35
N VAL A 393 -16.06 24.57 0.57
CA VAL A 393 -17.50 24.87 0.69
C VAL A 393 -18.36 23.65 0.36
N GLN A 394 -17.99 22.87 -0.67
CA GLN A 394 -18.68 21.65 -1.07
C GLN A 394 -18.45 20.49 -0.08
N LEU A 395 -17.32 20.48 0.61
CA LEU A 395 -17.02 19.50 1.66
C LEU A 395 -17.64 19.86 3.03
N ARG A 396 -18.23 21.05 3.16
CA ARG A 396 -18.83 21.49 4.41
C ARG A 396 -19.90 20.50 4.89
N GLY A 397 -19.75 20.06 6.14
CA GLY A 397 -20.70 19.11 6.74
C GLY A 397 -20.65 17.70 6.13
N LYS A 398 -19.56 17.32 5.45
CA LYS A 398 -19.30 15.93 5.05
C LYS A 398 -18.46 15.20 6.10
N LYS A 399 -18.66 13.89 6.22
CA LYS A 399 -17.87 13.00 7.08
C LYS A 399 -16.73 12.42 6.23
N LEU A 400 -15.49 12.81 6.54
CA LEU A 400 -14.29 12.34 5.82
C LEU A 400 -13.36 11.54 6.74
N LEU A 401 -12.71 10.53 6.17
CA LEU A 401 -11.44 10.01 6.70
C LEU A 401 -10.30 10.75 6.00
N VAL A 402 -9.46 11.44 6.76
CA VAL A 402 -8.38 12.28 6.25
C VAL A 402 -7.04 11.70 6.70
N ALA A 403 -6.13 11.42 5.77
CA ALA A 403 -4.77 11.01 6.05
C ALA A 403 -3.77 11.98 5.41
N PHE A 404 -2.88 12.54 6.22
CA PHE A 404 -1.77 13.39 5.77
C PHE A 404 -0.46 12.70 6.12
N ASP A 405 0.27 12.25 5.11
CA ASP A 405 1.53 11.56 5.30
C ASP A 405 2.72 12.52 5.12
N ASP A 406 3.66 12.48 6.07
CA ASP A 406 4.95 13.18 6.06
C ASP A 406 4.80 14.71 6.18
N VAL A 407 4.03 15.15 7.19
CA VAL A 407 3.79 16.55 7.53
C VAL A 407 5.04 17.18 8.16
N GLU A 408 5.56 18.22 7.52
CA GLU A 408 6.81 18.90 7.91
C GLU A 408 6.74 20.44 7.77
N LYS A 409 5.63 21.01 7.24
CA LYS A 409 5.50 22.48 7.01
C LYS A 409 4.20 23.05 7.57
N ASP A 410 4.22 24.32 7.98
CA ASP A 410 3.06 24.98 8.60
C ASP A 410 1.82 25.05 7.69
N ARG A 411 2.01 25.26 6.37
CA ARG A 411 0.91 25.27 5.38
C ARG A 411 0.06 23.99 5.40
N GLU A 412 0.66 22.85 5.77
CA GLU A 412 0.00 21.55 5.83
C GLU A 412 -0.89 21.46 7.07
N ILE A 413 -0.39 21.97 8.21
CA ILE A 413 -1.15 22.13 9.45
C ILE A 413 -2.33 23.09 9.25
N ASP A 414 -2.11 24.19 8.55
CA ASP A 414 -3.17 25.17 8.29
C ASP A 414 -4.29 24.60 7.44
N LEU A 415 -3.98 23.76 6.44
CA LEU A 415 -4.99 23.03 5.69
C LEU A 415 -5.73 22.00 6.57
N LEU A 416 -5.03 21.26 7.42
CA LEU A 416 -5.67 20.35 8.39
C LEU A 416 -6.63 21.11 9.33
N ARG A 417 -6.28 22.30 9.79
CA ARG A 417 -7.16 23.17 10.59
C ARG A 417 -8.37 23.65 9.80
N LYS A 418 -8.20 24.06 8.54
CA LYS A 418 -9.31 24.45 7.64
C LYS A 418 -10.29 23.27 7.45
N LEU A 419 -9.77 22.06 7.21
CA LEU A 419 -10.57 20.84 7.10
C LEU A 419 -11.30 20.53 8.42
N SER A 420 -10.60 20.56 9.56
CA SER A 420 -11.17 20.29 10.89
C SER A 420 -12.36 21.21 11.25
N ARG A 421 -12.32 22.47 10.81
CA ARG A 421 -13.42 23.44 10.99
C ARG A 421 -14.57 23.30 9.98
N THR A 422 -14.32 22.64 8.85
CA THR A 422 -15.26 22.57 7.72
C THR A 422 -16.07 21.27 7.73
N LEU A 423 -15.43 20.17 8.10
CA LEU A 423 -15.98 18.81 8.05
C LEU A 423 -16.83 18.50 9.29
N LEU A 424 -17.59 17.39 9.26
CA LEU A 424 -18.33 16.92 10.45
C LEU A 424 -17.38 16.47 11.56
N ASP A 425 -17.81 16.60 12.81
CA ASP A 425 -17.06 16.12 13.99
C ASP A 425 -16.85 14.60 14.02
N SER A 426 -17.69 13.84 13.29
CA SER A 426 -17.52 12.40 13.09
C SER A 426 -16.43 12.05 12.05
N SER A 427 -15.76 13.06 11.47
CA SER A 427 -14.57 12.87 10.64
C SER A 427 -13.37 12.45 11.50
N ARG A 428 -12.38 11.81 10.88
CA ARG A 428 -11.18 11.34 11.55
C ARG A 428 -9.93 11.71 10.77
N TYR A 429 -8.85 11.98 11.49
CA TYR A 429 -7.57 12.41 10.94
C TYR A 429 -6.47 11.44 11.33
N ILE A 430 -5.64 11.07 10.37
CA ILE A 430 -4.44 10.29 10.56
C ILE A 430 -3.28 11.11 10.01
N VAL A 431 -2.29 11.41 10.83
CA VAL A 431 -1.19 12.28 10.44
C VAL A 431 0.13 11.60 10.75
N THR A 432 1.09 11.61 9.82
CA THR A 432 2.45 11.15 10.10
C THR A 432 3.42 12.32 10.00
N SER A 433 4.44 12.33 10.85
CA SER A 433 5.52 13.32 10.80
C SER A 433 6.80 12.72 11.36
N GLN A 434 7.96 13.24 10.94
CA GLN A 434 9.24 12.95 11.58
C GLN A 434 9.53 13.95 12.71
N ASN A 435 8.78 15.06 12.74
CA ASN A 435 8.92 16.11 13.73
C ASN A 435 7.71 16.17 14.69
N ARG A 436 7.92 15.77 15.94
CA ARG A 436 6.88 15.78 16.98
C ARG A 436 6.26 17.16 17.19
N GLN A 437 7.03 18.22 17.02
CA GLN A 437 6.53 19.59 17.17
C GLN A 437 5.48 19.94 16.12
N MET A 438 5.55 19.37 14.92
CA MET A 438 4.55 19.58 13.88
C MET A 438 3.20 18.97 14.28
N LEU A 439 3.22 17.77 14.87
CA LEU A 439 2.00 17.14 15.39
C LEU A 439 1.41 17.93 16.55
N ASN A 440 2.23 18.42 17.48
CA ASN A 440 1.76 19.22 18.63
C ASN A 440 1.00 20.51 18.23
N LYS A 441 1.14 20.98 16.98
CA LYS A 441 0.39 22.13 16.43
C LYS A 441 -1.07 21.80 16.05
N ILE A 442 -1.45 20.52 16.09
CA ILE A 442 -2.78 20.02 15.72
C ILE A 442 -3.63 19.84 16.97
N ASP A 443 -4.74 20.58 17.06
CA ASP A 443 -5.61 20.56 18.22
C ASP A 443 -6.27 19.19 18.42
N GLY A 444 -6.17 18.63 19.63
CA GLY A 444 -6.82 17.37 20.00
C GLY A 444 -6.23 16.12 19.34
N ILE A 445 -4.99 16.18 18.88
CA ILE A 445 -4.27 15.03 18.35
C ILE A 445 -3.72 14.14 19.48
N HIS A 446 -3.85 12.83 19.31
CA HIS A 446 -3.16 11.84 20.12
C HIS A 446 -1.92 11.36 19.38
N ILE A 447 -0.73 11.47 19.99
CA ILE A 447 0.54 11.16 19.31
C ILE A 447 1.10 9.83 19.80
N PHE A 448 1.34 8.93 18.85
CA PHE A 448 2.04 7.66 19.05
C PHE A 448 3.45 7.73 18.47
N GLU A 449 4.44 7.30 19.25
CA GLU A 449 5.79 7.05 18.74
C GLU A 449 5.84 5.65 18.11
N VAL A 450 6.24 5.58 16.84
CA VAL A 450 6.47 4.33 16.12
C VAL A 450 7.91 3.91 16.38
N ALA A 451 8.07 2.90 17.25
CA ALA A 451 9.35 2.33 17.59
C ALA A 451 9.87 1.39 16.48
N PRO A 452 11.20 1.17 16.38
CA PRO A 452 11.78 0.10 15.59
C PRO A 452 11.23 -1.28 16.01
N LEU A 453 11.24 -2.23 15.08
CA LEU A 453 10.84 -3.61 15.34
C LEU A 453 11.77 -4.26 16.38
N ASP A 454 11.22 -5.11 17.23
CA ASP A 454 12.06 -5.92 18.12
C ASP A 454 12.84 -7.00 17.35
N GLY A 455 13.72 -7.71 18.05
CA GLY A 455 14.58 -8.72 17.43
C GLY A 455 13.80 -9.86 16.77
N GLU A 456 12.68 -10.29 17.33
CA GLU A 456 11.88 -11.38 16.79
C GLU A 456 11.04 -10.91 15.60
N GLU A 457 10.43 -9.73 15.69
CA GLU A 457 9.70 -9.07 14.60
C GLU A 457 10.61 -8.79 13.41
N SER A 458 11.84 -8.34 13.67
CA SER A 458 12.85 -8.08 12.65
C SER A 458 13.31 -9.36 11.96
N LYS A 459 13.56 -10.43 12.73
CA LYS A 459 13.89 -11.76 12.17
C LYS A 459 12.75 -12.28 11.31
N LEU A 460 11.51 -12.13 11.77
CA LEU A 460 10.34 -12.57 11.02
C LEU A 460 10.20 -11.81 9.70
N LEU A 461 10.29 -10.47 9.73
CA LEU A 461 10.26 -9.64 8.51
C LEU A 461 11.34 -10.08 7.53
N PHE A 462 12.58 -10.21 8.02
CA PHE A 462 13.72 -10.60 7.22
C PHE A 462 13.53 -11.99 6.60
N LYS A 463 13.15 -12.99 7.40
CA LYS A 463 12.92 -14.37 6.94
C LYS A 463 11.88 -14.40 5.84
N THR A 464 10.75 -13.70 6.03
CA THR A 464 9.66 -13.68 5.05
C THR A 464 10.06 -13.04 3.72
N LEU A 465 10.94 -12.03 3.74
CA LEU A 465 11.39 -11.35 2.52
C LEU A 465 12.52 -12.09 1.80
N ALA A 466 13.54 -12.54 2.54
CA ALA A 466 14.72 -13.21 1.99
C ALA A 466 14.45 -14.66 1.56
N PHE A 467 13.49 -15.34 2.21
CA PHE A 467 13.17 -16.76 2.00
C PHE A 467 11.66 -16.95 1.75
N PRO A 468 11.13 -16.51 0.59
CA PRO A 468 9.74 -16.79 0.24
C PRO A 468 9.47 -18.30 0.19
N ASP A 469 8.23 -18.71 0.44
CA ASP A 469 7.77 -20.11 0.41
C ASP A 469 8.35 -21.04 1.51
N ASN A 470 8.83 -20.47 2.62
CA ASN A 470 9.38 -21.24 3.75
C ASN A 470 10.56 -22.16 3.34
N GLN A 471 11.41 -21.68 2.44
CA GLN A 471 12.62 -22.42 2.07
C GLN A 471 13.50 -22.71 3.31
N PRO A 472 14.04 -23.93 3.44
CA PRO A 472 14.89 -24.28 4.57
C PRO A 472 16.18 -23.46 4.55
N LEU A 473 16.49 -22.79 5.67
CA LEU A 473 17.74 -22.07 5.85
C LEU A 473 18.91 -23.05 5.96
N LEU A 474 20.03 -22.73 5.32
CA LEU A 474 21.32 -23.36 5.62
C LEU A 474 21.78 -22.88 7.00
N GLY A 475 22.45 -23.74 7.78
CA GLY A 475 22.85 -23.40 9.16
C GLY A 475 23.70 -22.13 9.26
N TRP A 476 24.56 -21.85 8.27
CA TRP A 476 25.34 -20.62 8.21
C TRP A 476 24.49 -19.39 7.85
N GLN A 477 23.39 -19.54 7.11
CA GLN A 477 22.49 -18.42 6.79
C GLN A 477 21.75 -17.93 8.04
N GLU A 478 21.43 -18.83 8.98
CA GLU A 478 20.78 -18.46 10.23
C GLU A 478 21.72 -17.64 11.13
N GLU A 479 23.01 -18.03 11.23
CA GLU A 479 24.03 -17.26 11.96
C GLU A 479 24.20 -15.84 11.39
N TRP A 480 24.36 -15.70 10.08
CA TRP A 480 24.54 -14.39 9.46
C TRP A 480 23.26 -13.55 9.46
N MET A 481 22.10 -14.17 9.34
CA MET A 481 20.82 -13.48 9.50
C MET A 481 20.71 -12.80 10.86
N GLU A 482 21.12 -13.44 11.96
CA GLU A 482 21.09 -12.80 13.28
C GLU A 482 22.00 -11.57 13.35
N ALA A 483 23.24 -11.67 12.85
CA ALA A 483 24.17 -10.55 12.79
C ALA A 483 23.65 -9.40 11.93
N ILE A 484 23.06 -9.70 10.76
CA ILE A 484 22.48 -8.72 9.85
C ILE A 484 21.28 -8.01 10.48
N VAL A 485 20.35 -8.77 11.06
CA VAL A 485 19.16 -8.23 11.72
C VAL A 485 19.56 -7.31 12.88
N GLN A 486 20.55 -7.70 13.69
CA GLN A 486 21.08 -6.87 14.76
C GLN A 486 21.68 -5.57 14.23
N THR A 487 22.40 -5.62 13.10
CA THR A 487 23.00 -4.43 12.47
C THR A 487 21.96 -3.49 11.86
N CYS A 488 20.85 -4.03 11.35
CA CYS A 488 19.73 -3.23 10.83
C CYS A 488 19.00 -2.41 11.91
N GLY A 489 19.20 -2.75 13.19
CA GLY A 489 18.66 -1.98 14.33
C GLY A 489 17.13 -1.99 14.43
N GLY A 490 16.46 -2.95 13.80
CA GLY A 490 15.00 -3.06 13.79
C GLY A 490 14.29 -2.09 12.84
N LEU A 491 15.03 -1.41 11.95
CA LEU A 491 14.43 -0.49 10.97
C LEU A 491 13.84 -1.28 9.78
N PRO A 492 12.50 -1.29 9.56
CA PRO A 492 11.86 -2.06 8.49
C PRO A 492 12.44 -1.78 7.11
N LEU A 493 12.67 -0.51 6.77
CA LEU A 493 13.23 -0.11 5.48
C LEU A 493 14.60 -0.75 5.22
N THR A 494 15.48 -0.79 6.22
CA THR A 494 16.81 -1.40 6.09
C THR A 494 16.71 -2.91 5.95
N LEU A 495 15.88 -3.55 6.78
CA LEU A 495 15.61 -4.99 6.72
C LEU A 495 15.10 -5.39 5.32
N GLU A 496 14.20 -4.60 4.73
CA GLU A 496 13.65 -4.86 3.40
C GLU A 496 14.69 -4.78 2.29
N ILE A 497 15.54 -3.75 2.29
CA ILE A 497 16.59 -3.59 1.29
C ILE A 497 17.54 -4.78 1.34
N VAL A 498 18.01 -5.12 2.55
CA VAL A 498 19.00 -6.19 2.74
C VAL A 498 18.41 -7.57 2.48
N ALA A 499 17.21 -7.85 2.99
CA ALA A 499 16.55 -9.14 2.78
C ALA A 499 16.25 -9.40 1.29
N ASN A 500 15.79 -8.37 0.56
CA ASN A 500 15.57 -8.48 -0.89
C ASN A 500 16.88 -8.65 -1.67
N TYR A 501 17.97 -8.00 -1.25
CA TYR A 501 19.28 -8.19 -1.87
C TYR A 501 19.80 -9.62 -1.67
N LEU A 502 19.60 -10.20 -0.49
CA LEU A 502 20.04 -11.55 -0.16
C LEU A 502 19.09 -12.66 -0.62
N LYS A 503 17.95 -12.30 -1.20
CA LYS A 503 16.94 -13.24 -1.68
C LYS A 503 17.53 -14.17 -2.74
N GLY A 504 17.55 -15.47 -2.44
CA GLY A 504 18.16 -16.49 -3.31
C GLY A 504 19.70 -16.46 -3.37
N CYS A 505 20.36 -15.62 -2.57
CA CYS A 505 21.81 -15.57 -2.50
C CYS A 505 22.38 -16.75 -1.71
N ILE A 506 23.22 -17.56 -2.38
CA ILE A 506 23.88 -18.74 -1.81
C ILE A 506 25.38 -18.51 -1.49
N SER A 507 25.90 -17.31 -1.73
CA SER A 507 27.32 -16.98 -1.48
C SER A 507 27.54 -16.65 -0.01
N LEU A 508 28.33 -17.46 0.70
CA LEU A 508 28.71 -17.20 2.08
C LEU A 508 29.37 -15.82 2.22
N ASP A 509 30.34 -15.49 1.37
CA ASP A 509 31.11 -14.23 1.45
C ASP A 509 30.19 -12.99 1.40
N VAL A 510 29.14 -13.02 0.58
CA VAL A 510 28.17 -11.92 0.48
C VAL A 510 27.39 -11.74 1.79
N TRP A 511 26.98 -12.84 2.43
CA TRP A 511 26.30 -12.80 3.73
C TRP A 511 27.24 -12.34 4.85
N GLN A 512 28.51 -12.80 4.83
CA GLN A 512 29.53 -12.43 5.81
C GLN A 512 29.86 -10.94 5.79
N GLN A 513 29.92 -10.33 4.60
CA GLN A 513 30.23 -8.91 4.42
C GLN A 513 29.03 -7.99 4.67
N MET A 514 27.81 -8.53 4.68
CA MET A 514 26.60 -7.72 4.74
C MET A 514 26.48 -6.84 6.00
N PRO A 515 26.80 -7.31 7.23
CA PRO A 515 26.82 -6.44 8.41
C PRO A 515 27.75 -5.23 8.25
N GLU A 516 28.91 -5.40 7.61
CA GLU A 516 29.85 -4.29 7.37
C GLU A 516 29.26 -3.27 6.38
N TYR A 517 28.62 -3.73 5.31
CA TYR A 517 27.95 -2.84 4.35
C TYR A 517 26.76 -2.09 4.95
N VAL A 518 26.00 -2.71 5.85
CA VAL A 518 24.88 -2.05 6.54
C VAL A 518 25.37 -1.09 7.63
N GLY A 519 26.46 -1.42 8.31
CA GLY A 519 27.03 -0.64 9.40
C GLY A 519 27.94 0.52 8.96
N ASN A 520 28.13 0.73 7.66
CA ASN A 520 29.02 1.77 7.14
C ASN A 520 28.36 2.58 6.02
N ALA A 521 28.13 3.87 6.28
CA ALA A 521 27.49 4.78 5.32
C ALA A 521 28.30 4.98 4.03
N ASP A 522 29.63 4.84 4.09
CA ASP A 522 30.53 5.00 2.94
C ASP A 522 30.40 3.84 1.93
N HIS A 523 29.86 2.70 2.37
CA HIS A 523 29.63 1.52 1.54
C HIS A 523 28.21 1.47 0.94
N GLY A 524 27.43 2.54 1.14
CA GLY A 524 25.99 2.58 0.84
C GLY A 524 25.61 2.30 -0.61
N GLU A 525 26.47 2.60 -1.59
CA GLU A 525 26.17 2.40 -3.02
C GLU A 525 26.13 0.91 -3.42
N THR A 526 26.85 0.04 -2.71
CA THR A 526 27.10 -1.37 -3.12
C THR A 526 25.87 -2.27 -3.00
N VAL A 527 24.92 -1.96 -2.11
CA VAL A 527 23.76 -2.82 -1.75
C VAL A 527 22.42 -2.09 -1.94
N GLY A 528 22.40 -0.98 -2.70
CA GLY A 528 21.18 -0.17 -2.86
C GLY A 528 20.76 0.58 -1.57
N LEU A 529 21.61 0.60 -0.54
CA LEU A 529 21.42 1.35 0.70
C LEU A 529 21.63 2.86 0.50
N GLY A 530 22.13 3.31 -0.65
CA GLY A 530 22.35 4.73 -0.95
C GLY A 530 21.09 5.58 -0.76
N LYS A 531 19.91 5.05 -1.13
CA LYS A 531 18.63 5.75 -0.90
C LYS A 531 18.29 5.88 0.59
N LEU A 532 18.57 4.84 1.39
CA LEU A 532 18.38 4.87 2.84
C LEU A 532 19.30 5.92 3.47
N TRP A 533 20.59 5.89 3.15
CA TRP A 533 21.57 6.85 3.68
C TRP A 533 21.25 8.28 3.27
N MET A 534 20.81 8.52 2.03
CA MET A 534 20.33 9.82 1.59
C MET A 534 19.11 10.31 2.40
N GLN A 535 18.18 9.42 2.75
CA GLN A 535 17.01 9.78 3.57
C GLN A 535 17.41 10.09 5.03
N LEU A 536 18.30 9.31 5.62
CA LEU A 536 18.88 9.58 6.94
C LEU A 536 19.63 10.92 6.95
N LYS A 537 20.47 11.15 5.93
CA LYS A 537 21.21 12.39 5.73
C LYS A 537 20.29 13.60 5.55
N THR A 538 19.19 13.46 4.82
CA THR A 538 18.18 14.53 4.68
C THR A 538 17.62 14.95 6.04
N SER A 539 17.47 14.00 6.98
CA SER A 539 17.03 14.33 8.34
C SER A 539 18.06 15.23 9.03
N TYR A 540 19.35 14.89 8.93
CA TYR A 540 20.47 15.70 9.44
C TYR A 540 20.56 17.06 8.73
N ASP A 541 20.44 17.10 7.41
CA ASP A 541 20.58 18.32 6.61
C ASP A 541 19.54 19.40 7.00
N ASN A 542 18.37 18.97 7.49
CA ASN A 542 17.26 19.81 7.96
C ASN A 542 17.43 20.35 9.39
N LEU A 543 18.50 19.99 10.09
CA LEU A 543 18.85 20.57 11.39
C LEU A 543 19.50 21.95 11.23
N GLY A 544 19.35 22.79 12.26
CA GLY A 544 20.13 24.03 12.37
C GLY A 544 21.61 23.74 12.63
N PRO A 545 22.49 24.73 12.46
CA PRO A 545 23.94 24.55 12.61
C PRO A 545 24.34 23.96 13.98
N GLU A 546 23.72 24.44 15.06
CA GLU A 546 23.97 24.01 16.42
C GLU A 546 23.45 22.59 16.66
N GLU A 547 22.24 22.27 16.18
CA GLU A 547 21.72 20.90 16.30
C GLU A 547 22.52 19.89 15.49
N LYS A 548 23.06 20.27 14.33
CA LYS A 548 23.96 19.40 13.55
C LYS A 548 25.18 19.02 14.37
N GLN A 549 25.79 19.99 15.04
CA GLN A 549 26.94 19.76 15.89
C GLN A 549 26.58 18.87 17.09
N MET A 550 25.44 19.12 17.75
CA MET A 550 24.94 18.27 18.84
C MET A 550 24.65 16.83 18.38
N PHE A 551 24.10 16.64 17.17
CA PHE A 551 23.87 15.32 16.59
C PHE A 551 25.18 14.54 16.41
N LEU A 552 26.21 15.18 15.85
CA LEU A 552 27.51 14.55 15.65
C LEU A 552 28.15 14.18 16.99
N GLU A 553 28.02 15.01 18.02
CA GLU A 553 28.48 14.70 19.38
C GLU A 553 27.71 13.52 20.01
N ALA A 554 26.38 13.46 19.80
CA ALA A 554 25.56 12.33 20.24
C ALA A 554 25.94 11.02 19.54
N ALA A 555 26.30 11.09 18.26
CA ALA A 555 26.71 9.94 17.45
C ALA A 555 28.13 9.46 17.76
N THR A 556 29.04 10.38 18.12
CA THR A 556 30.48 10.10 18.31
C THR A 556 30.86 10.10 19.79
N LEU A 557 31.01 11.28 20.40
CA LEU A 557 31.51 11.51 21.76
C LEU A 557 30.75 10.69 22.82
N PHE A 558 29.42 10.67 22.76
CA PHE A 558 28.60 9.99 23.76
C PHE A 558 28.44 8.48 23.51
N GLN A 559 29.08 7.94 22.46
CA GLN A 559 29.02 6.51 22.11
C GLN A 559 30.35 5.78 22.32
N GLU A 560 31.45 6.47 22.64
CA GLU A 560 32.80 5.88 22.67
C GLU A 560 32.97 4.72 23.68
N ARG A 561 33.64 3.65 23.21
CA ARG A 561 34.12 2.53 24.03
C ARG A 561 35.52 2.85 24.56
N PHE A 562 35.78 2.55 25.84
CA PHE A 562 37.13 2.68 26.42
C PHE A 562 37.73 1.31 26.75
N VAL A 563 39.06 1.24 26.75
CA VAL A 563 39.85 0.06 27.16
C VAL A 563 40.44 0.33 28.55
N GLU A 564 40.03 -0.43 29.56
CA GLU A 564 40.69 -0.41 30.88
C GLU A 564 41.96 -1.27 30.87
N ASN A 565 43.07 -0.72 31.36
CA ASN A 565 44.41 -1.30 31.15
C ASN A 565 44.76 -2.51 32.03
N HIS A 566 43.88 -3.04 32.89
CA HIS A 566 44.24 -4.13 33.84
C HIS A 566 43.26 -5.30 33.81
N GLY A 567 43.13 -5.94 32.65
CA GLY A 567 42.33 -7.14 32.43
C GLY A 567 41.18 -6.86 31.49
N TRP A 568 41.19 -7.53 30.34
CA TRP A 568 40.26 -7.39 29.21
C TRP A 568 38.78 -7.44 29.64
N ARG A 569 38.22 -6.28 29.98
CA ARG A 569 36.79 -6.01 29.96
C ARG A 569 36.57 -4.79 29.10
N HIS A 570 35.94 -5.00 27.94
CA HIS A 570 35.45 -3.93 27.09
C HIS A 570 34.29 -3.24 27.82
N GLY A 571 34.41 -1.95 28.10
CA GLY A 571 33.37 -1.15 28.73
C GLY A 571 33.07 0.10 27.93
N GLN A 572 31.80 0.36 27.66
CA GLN A 572 31.33 1.62 27.09
C GLN A 572 31.02 2.56 28.26
N ARG A 573 31.54 3.80 28.28
CA ARG A 573 30.99 4.78 29.24
C ARG A 573 29.63 5.16 28.75
N GLN A 574 28.66 4.92 29.60
CA GLN A 574 27.28 5.29 29.35
C GLN A 574 27.11 6.71 29.87
N TRP A 575 27.01 7.66 28.94
CA TRP A 575 26.68 9.05 29.26
C TRP A 575 25.19 9.15 29.52
N THR A 576 24.82 9.75 30.65
CA THR A 576 23.42 10.07 30.94
C THR A 576 22.97 11.27 30.12
N LEU A 577 21.66 11.40 29.89
CA LEU A 577 21.11 12.56 29.18
C LEU A 577 21.41 13.87 29.93
N SER A 578 21.39 13.86 31.27
CA SER A 578 21.77 15.02 32.08
C SER A 578 23.23 15.43 31.89
N GLU A 579 24.18 14.49 31.86
CA GLU A 579 25.58 14.81 31.54
C GLU A 579 25.73 15.38 30.13
N ALA A 580 25.05 14.79 29.13
CA ALA A 580 25.06 15.29 27.76
C ALA A 580 24.51 16.72 27.66
N LYS A 581 23.42 17.03 28.36
CA LYS A 581 22.83 18.38 28.44
C LYS A 581 23.81 19.40 29.03
N VAL A 582 24.52 19.04 30.09
CA VAL A 582 25.53 19.92 30.70
C VAL A 582 26.65 20.22 29.71
N ILE A 583 27.15 19.19 29.02
CA ILE A 583 28.20 19.35 28.02
C ILE A 583 27.74 20.21 26.85
N TRP A 584 26.55 19.95 26.31
CA TRP A 584 25.96 20.78 25.26
C TRP A 584 25.76 22.23 25.69
N SER A 585 25.31 22.47 26.92
CA SER A 585 25.17 23.82 27.45
C SER A 585 26.51 24.54 27.60
N MET A 586 27.59 23.81 27.85
CA MET A 586 28.93 24.36 27.97
C MET A 586 29.59 24.65 26.61
N MET A 587 29.34 23.81 25.61
CA MET A 587 29.94 23.94 24.27
C MET A 587 29.15 24.86 23.34
N HIS A 588 27.83 24.92 23.50
CA HIS A 588 26.93 25.65 22.60
C HIS A 588 26.20 26.82 23.31
N GLY A 589 26.50 27.06 24.59
CA GLY A 589 25.87 28.13 25.38
C GLY A 589 24.51 27.74 26.00
N ASN A 590 23.82 28.71 26.61
CA ASN A 590 22.55 28.50 27.36
C ASN A 590 21.33 28.19 26.46
N GLU A 591 21.57 27.72 25.23
CA GLU A 591 20.58 27.29 24.24
C GLU A 591 20.14 25.84 24.50
N ALA A 592 19.97 25.48 25.78
CA ALA A 592 19.66 24.14 26.30
C ALA A 592 18.29 23.57 25.86
N LEU A 593 17.65 24.15 24.87
CA LEU A 593 16.44 23.64 24.21
C LEU A 593 16.73 23.00 22.84
N HIS A 594 17.90 23.23 22.23
CA HIS A 594 18.25 22.68 20.91
C HIS A 594 18.39 21.15 20.90
N TRP A 595 18.84 20.53 22.01
CA TRP A 595 18.84 19.06 22.11
C TRP A 595 17.42 18.47 22.00
N ARG A 596 16.38 19.24 22.38
CA ARG A 596 14.99 18.79 22.26
C ARG A 596 14.60 18.67 20.80
N THR A 597 15.16 19.49 19.91
CA THR A 597 15.00 19.32 18.45
C THR A 597 15.47 17.96 17.98
N LEU A 598 16.59 17.43 18.52
CA LEU A 598 17.07 16.08 18.18
C LEU A 598 16.12 14.99 18.68
N VAL A 599 15.54 15.19 19.87
CA VAL A 599 14.50 14.31 20.39
C VAL A 599 13.26 14.39 19.52
N ASP A 600 12.72 15.58 19.26
CA ASP A 600 11.49 15.78 18.48
C ASP A 600 11.63 15.32 17.02
N ARG A 601 12.86 15.17 16.51
CA ARG A 601 13.16 14.59 15.19
C ARG A 601 13.53 13.10 15.21
N SER A 602 13.38 12.44 16.37
CA SER A 602 13.68 11.02 16.59
C SER A 602 15.13 10.63 16.27
N MET A 603 16.07 11.55 16.37
CA MET A 603 17.50 11.26 16.23
C MET A 603 18.11 10.81 17.55
N VAL A 604 17.62 11.36 18.66
CA VAL A 604 17.94 10.95 20.02
C VAL A 604 16.67 10.49 20.71
N SER A 605 16.73 9.40 21.48
CA SER A 605 15.56 8.86 22.18
C SER A 605 15.11 9.79 23.33
N ASP A 606 13.79 9.89 23.54
CA ASP A 606 13.20 10.60 24.68
C ASP A 606 13.35 9.74 25.96
N VAL A 607 14.42 9.97 26.71
CA VAL A 607 14.75 9.21 27.93
C VAL A 607 14.78 10.14 29.15
N ALA A 608 14.66 9.55 30.35
CA ALA A 608 14.82 10.30 31.59
C ALA A 608 16.26 10.84 31.74
N ASP A 609 16.43 11.90 32.54
CA ASP A 609 17.72 12.61 32.69
C ASP A 609 18.85 11.75 33.26
N ASP A 610 18.51 10.77 34.10
CA ASP A 610 19.42 9.79 34.69
C ASP A 610 19.69 8.58 33.78
N SER A 611 18.94 8.48 32.68
CA SER A 611 19.07 7.39 31.72
C SER A 611 20.15 7.68 30.70
N VAL A 612 20.74 6.60 30.17
CA VAL A 612 21.76 6.67 29.13
C VAL A 612 21.19 7.31 27.88
N ILE A 613 21.90 8.29 27.32
CA ILE A 613 21.53 8.88 26.03
C ILE A 613 21.60 7.82 24.92
N ARG A 614 20.56 7.74 24.09
CA ARG A 614 20.45 6.74 23.02
C ARG A 614 20.20 7.41 21.68
N ILE A 615 20.84 6.86 20.67
CA ILE A 615 20.71 7.20 19.26
C ILE A 615 20.66 5.88 18.49
N HIS A 616 19.87 5.83 17.42
CA HIS A 616 19.74 4.63 16.60
C HIS A 616 21.08 4.28 15.94
N GLU A 617 21.41 2.98 15.81
CA GLU A 617 22.72 2.53 15.32
C GLU A 617 23.06 3.10 13.94
N LEU A 618 22.11 3.07 13.00
CA LEU A 618 22.30 3.69 11.68
C LEU A 618 22.55 5.20 11.74
N PHE A 619 21.95 5.94 12.69
CA PHE A 619 22.29 7.36 12.85
C PHE A 619 23.68 7.55 13.44
N LYS A 620 24.18 6.63 14.28
CA LYS A 620 25.58 6.65 14.72
C LYS A 620 26.52 6.44 13.54
N CYS A 621 26.27 5.43 12.71
CA CYS A 621 27.06 5.16 11.51
C CYS A 621 27.09 6.37 10.57
N LEU A 622 25.95 7.02 10.34
CA LEU A 622 25.88 8.25 9.57
C LEU A 622 26.71 9.36 10.23
N GLY A 623 26.54 9.59 11.53
CA GLY A 623 27.27 10.62 12.26
C GLY A 623 28.79 10.42 12.23
N HIS A 624 29.27 9.18 12.31
CA HIS A 624 30.69 8.85 12.15
C HIS A 624 31.21 9.20 10.75
N SER A 625 30.51 8.77 9.69
CA SER A 625 30.89 9.09 8.30
C SER A 625 30.86 10.60 8.02
N LEU A 626 29.88 11.33 8.55
CA LEU A 626 29.81 12.79 8.44
C LEU A 626 30.96 13.47 9.20
N ALA A 627 31.31 13.00 10.40
CA ALA A 627 32.41 13.55 11.18
C ALA A 627 33.79 13.36 10.52
N ASP A 628 33.95 12.34 9.67
CA ASP A 628 35.18 12.08 8.91
C ASP A 628 35.31 12.92 7.62
N THR A 629 34.18 13.41 7.08
CA THR A 629 34.10 14.10 5.77
C THR A 629 33.90 15.61 5.91
N ASP A 630 33.08 16.04 6.87
CA ASP A 630 33.03 17.43 7.29
C ASP A 630 34.28 17.71 8.12
N ASP A 631 34.78 18.94 8.06
CA ASP A 631 35.91 19.43 8.85
C ASP A 631 35.44 19.56 10.33
N PHE A 632 35.01 18.44 10.94
CA PHE A 632 34.31 18.35 12.21
C PHE A 632 35.23 18.85 13.33
N LYS A 633 34.95 20.07 13.76
CA LYS A 633 35.66 20.77 14.82
C LYS A 633 34.79 20.70 16.06
N ILE A 634 35.18 19.87 17.03
CA ILE A 634 34.63 19.99 18.39
C ILE A 634 35.06 21.37 18.90
N ARG A 635 34.10 22.31 18.94
CA ARG A 635 34.32 23.65 19.46
C ARG A 635 34.27 23.57 20.98
N VAL A 636 35.38 23.91 21.62
CA VAL A 636 35.48 23.93 23.08
C VAL A 636 35.86 25.35 23.47
N ASP A 637 34.89 26.08 24.01
CA ASP A 637 34.98 27.52 24.23
C ASP A 637 35.78 27.89 25.50
N SER A 638 36.26 26.91 26.28
CA SER A 638 37.11 27.17 27.45
C SER A 638 38.10 26.03 27.75
N VAL A 639 39.24 26.39 28.33
CA VAL A 639 40.28 25.44 28.80
C VAL A 639 39.76 24.57 29.94
N GLU A 640 38.79 25.04 30.73
CA GLU A 640 38.13 24.29 31.79
C GLU A 640 37.21 23.19 31.24
N ASN A 641 36.52 23.44 30.12
CA ASN A 641 35.72 22.44 29.40
C ASN A 641 36.61 21.33 28.83
N LEU A 642 37.78 21.70 28.29
CA LEU A 642 38.80 20.76 27.82
C LEU A 642 39.40 19.94 28.98
N LEU A 643 39.63 20.59 30.13
CA LEU A 643 40.11 19.93 31.34
C LEU A 643 39.06 18.98 31.93
N MET A 644 37.76 19.23 31.90
CA MET A 644 36.76 18.23 32.33
C MET A 644 36.72 16.99 31.43
N ILE A 645 36.90 17.15 30.11
CA ILE A 645 37.02 16.04 29.16
C ILE A 645 38.31 15.22 29.42
N LEU A 646 39.39 15.89 29.84
CA LEU A 646 40.71 15.28 30.06
C LEU A 646 41.00 14.83 31.52
N GLN A 647 40.32 15.39 32.53
CA GLN A 647 40.55 15.14 33.97
C GLN A 647 39.87 13.86 34.49
N ASP A 648 39.07 13.17 33.67
CA ASP A 648 38.65 11.79 33.92
C ASP A 648 39.83 10.85 33.62
N GLY A 649 40.92 11.02 34.40
CA GLY A 649 42.32 10.64 34.16
C GLY A 649 42.62 9.14 34.08
N LYS A 650 41.80 8.36 33.36
CA LYS A 650 41.96 6.92 33.15
C LYS A 650 41.89 6.51 31.67
N ARG A 651 41.72 7.43 30.72
CA ARG A 651 41.35 7.08 29.34
C ARG A 651 42.19 7.74 28.27
N LYS A 652 42.61 6.93 27.29
CA LYS A 652 43.28 7.37 26.05
C LYS A 652 42.21 7.89 25.08
N ILE A 653 42.00 9.19 25.00
CA ILE A 653 41.22 9.80 23.92
C ILE A 653 42.20 10.04 22.76
N LYS A 654 41.97 9.42 21.60
CA LYS A 654 42.74 9.72 20.38
C LYS A 654 42.05 10.89 19.69
N VAL A 655 42.40 12.11 20.08
CA VAL A 655 41.94 13.34 19.42
C VAL A 655 42.80 13.57 18.19
N THR A 656 42.25 13.35 16.99
CA THR A 656 43.04 13.41 15.74
C THR A 656 43.33 14.85 15.30
N ARG A 657 42.53 15.83 15.73
CA ARG A 657 42.75 17.29 15.55
C ARG A 657 41.82 18.09 16.46
N TYR A 658 42.27 19.25 16.92
CA TYR A 658 41.52 20.17 17.78
C TYR A 658 41.88 21.64 17.45
N PHE A 659 40.98 22.59 17.73
CA PHE A 659 41.18 24.03 17.54
C PHE A 659 40.54 24.82 18.72
N LEU A 660 41.32 25.62 19.46
CA LEU A 660 40.82 26.68 20.37
C LEU A 660 40.71 27.99 19.59
N GLU A 661 39.53 28.61 19.57
CA GLU A 661 39.43 30.02 19.22
C GLU A 661 39.28 30.85 20.50
N TYR A 662 40.28 31.66 20.82
CA TYR A 662 40.21 32.67 21.88
C TYR A 662 39.99 34.04 21.25
N GLN A 663 38.89 34.73 21.56
CA GLN A 663 38.76 36.15 21.26
C GLN A 663 39.38 36.98 22.39
N LEU A 664 40.60 37.48 22.16
CA LEU A 664 41.16 38.58 22.97
C LEU A 664 40.79 39.93 22.32
N PRO A 665 40.82 41.06 23.07
CA PRO A 665 40.42 42.38 22.58
C PRO A 665 41.27 42.96 21.42
N VAL A 666 42.22 42.18 20.90
CA VAL A 666 43.02 42.47 19.72
C VAL A 666 43.06 41.17 18.91
N MET A 667 42.60 41.21 17.65
CA MET A 667 42.42 40.01 16.81
C MET A 667 43.73 39.22 16.65
N PHE A 668 43.85 38.10 17.36
CA PHE A 668 44.85 37.07 17.10
C PHE A 668 44.15 35.71 17.13
N HIS A 669 44.42 34.88 16.11
CA HIS A 669 44.04 33.48 16.11
C HIS A 669 45.21 32.67 16.70
N ILE A 670 44.98 31.97 17.82
CA ILE A 670 45.97 31.06 18.39
C ILE A 670 45.54 29.63 18.06
N LEU A 671 46.24 29.02 17.09
CA LEU A 671 46.03 27.63 16.69
C LEU A 671 46.79 26.69 17.63
N PHE A 672 46.07 25.73 18.22
CA PHE A 672 46.64 24.65 19.03
C PHE A 672 46.50 23.34 18.26
N GLN A 673 47.60 22.80 17.73
CA GLN A 673 47.63 21.44 17.16
C GLN A 673 48.11 20.47 18.24
N LEU A 674 47.26 19.49 18.58
CA LEU A 674 47.56 18.39 19.49
C LEU A 674 47.91 17.15 18.66
N GLU A 675 49.18 16.73 18.67
CA GLU A 675 49.63 15.48 18.07
C GLU A 675 49.99 14.49 19.17
N THR A 676 49.36 13.31 19.15
CA THR A 676 49.75 12.19 20.02
C THR A 676 50.52 11.15 19.18
N GLU A 677 51.84 11.11 19.31
CA GLU A 677 52.65 9.99 18.82
C GLU A 677 52.76 8.93 19.93
N CYS A 678 52.37 7.70 19.63
CA CYS A 678 52.68 6.54 20.47
C CYS A 678 53.34 5.48 19.58
N GLU A 679 54.63 5.66 19.31
CA GLU A 679 55.47 4.59 18.78
C GLU A 679 55.89 3.69 19.94
N GLU A 680 55.20 2.56 20.08
CA GLU A 680 55.68 1.26 20.61
C GLU A 680 54.60 0.54 21.44
N ARG A 681 54.38 -0.72 21.04
CA ARG A 681 53.55 -1.69 21.77
C ARG A 681 54.27 -2.04 23.07
N MET A 682 53.58 -1.85 24.20
CA MET A 682 53.97 -2.25 25.57
C MET A 682 54.94 -1.30 26.31
N CYS A 683 54.39 -0.27 26.98
CA CYS A 683 55.12 0.39 28.08
C CYS A 683 54.15 0.85 29.18
N THR A 684 54.37 0.35 30.41
CA THR A 684 53.65 0.75 31.64
C THR A 684 54.18 2.08 32.23
N ARG A 685 55.01 2.81 31.48
CA ARG A 685 55.61 4.10 31.83
C ARG A 685 55.53 5.12 30.68
N CYS A 686 54.52 5.06 29.82
CA CYS A 686 54.35 6.07 28.78
C CYS A 686 54.13 7.45 29.41
N ARG A 687 55.14 8.32 29.33
CA ARG A 687 54.98 9.75 29.52
C ARG A 687 54.17 10.28 28.33
N TRP A 688 53.06 10.93 28.61
CA TRP A 688 52.28 11.63 27.61
C TRP A 688 53.00 12.93 27.28
N TYR A 689 53.47 13.07 26.06
CA TYR A 689 53.93 14.36 25.56
C TYR A 689 52.78 15.02 24.83
N VAL A 690 52.24 16.08 25.42
CA VAL A 690 51.31 16.97 24.73
C VAL A 690 52.17 17.95 23.95
N LYS A 691 52.42 17.68 22.67
CA LYS A 691 53.10 18.63 21.80
C LYS A 691 52.09 19.70 21.40
N ILE A 692 52.13 20.84 22.08
CA ILE A 692 51.36 22.02 21.71
C ILE A 692 52.18 22.81 20.71
N SER A 693 51.87 22.68 19.41
CA SER A 693 52.50 23.49 18.38
C SER A 693 51.69 24.78 18.21
N LEU A 694 52.30 25.91 18.56
CA LEU A 694 51.71 27.24 18.44
C LEU A 694 51.96 27.74 17.01
N VAL A 695 50.95 27.65 16.13
CA VAL A 695 51.05 28.19 14.77
C VAL A 695 50.59 29.63 14.82
N SER A 696 51.53 30.56 15.01
CA SER A 696 51.23 31.99 15.02
C SER A 696 51.59 32.63 13.68
N PHE A 697 50.64 33.30 13.02
CA PHE A 697 50.98 34.41 12.11
C PHE A 697 51.18 35.67 12.98
N LEU A 698 52.42 35.95 13.38
CA LEU A 698 52.78 37.21 14.05
C LEU A 698 53.36 38.20 13.03
N PRO A 699 52.97 39.48 13.05
CA PRO A 699 53.80 40.56 12.50
C PRO A 699 55.13 40.62 13.27
N GLN A 700 56.20 41.11 12.62
CA GLN A 700 57.63 41.03 13.01
C GLN A 700 58.03 41.50 14.44
N ASN A 701 57.11 41.95 15.31
CA ASN A 701 57.42 42.59 16.60
C ASN A 701 56.87 41.88 17.85
N PHE A 702 56.39 40.64 17.74
CA PHE A 702 55.91 39.86 18.89
C PHE A 702 56.76 38.60 19.08
N ALA A 703 57.14 38.31 20.33
CA ALA A 703 57.77 37.05 20.72
C ALA A 703 56.97 36.40 21.84
N LEU A 704 56.55 35.15 21.63
CA LEU A 704 55.95 34.28 22.64
C LEU A 704 57.00 33.27 23.11
N SER A 705 57.21 33.14 24.41
CA SER A 705 57.98 32.02 24.96
C SER A 705 57.04 31.04 25.66
N ALA A 706 56.95 29.81 25.16
CA ALA A 706 56.36 28.69 25.89
C ALA A 706 57.50 27.97 26.62
N SER A 707 57.36 27.75 27.93
CA SER A 707 58.27 26.89 28.69
C SER A 707 57.64 25.51 28.85
N ASN A 708 58.38 24.47 28.46
CA ASN A 708 57.99 23.07 28.70
C ASN A 708 58.15 22.77 30.18
N TYR A 709 57.05 22.45 30.88
CA TYR A 709 57.10 21.95 32.25
C TYR A 709 56.83 20.45 32.30
N ASN A 710 57.68 19.75 33.06
CA ASN A 710 57.65 18.32 33.26
C ASN A 710 56.53 17.95 34.24
N VAL A 711 55.78 16.90 33.93
CA VAL A 711 54.61 16.46 34.70
C VAL A 711 55.05 15.40 35.71
N ASP A 712 54.99 15.72 37.00
CA ASP A 712 54.99 14.73 38.08
C ASP A 712 53.76 14.95 38.96
N GLY A 713 52.93 13.91 39.08
CA GLY A 713 51.99 13.68 40.18
C GLY A 713 50.79 14.64 40.33
N LEU A 714 49.61 14.16 39.92
CA LEU A 714 48.27 14.56 40.40
C LEU A 714 47.86 16.04 40.24
N HIS A 715 46.94 16.26 39.29
CA HIS A 715 45.95 17.35 39.24
C HIS A 715 46.46 18.81 39.24
N THR A 716 46.97 19.30 38.10
CA THR A 716 46.65 20.61 37.46
C THR A 716 47.59 20.86 36.28
N VAL A 717 47.06 21.31 35.13
CA VAL A 717 47.87 21.91 34.06
C VAL A 717 47.73 23.42 34.18
N ASN A 718 48.75 24.09 34.74
CA ASN A 718 48.81 25.56 34.71
C ASN A 718 49.50 26.00 33.43
N ILE A 719 48.74 26.58 32.50
CA ILE A 719 49.29 27.27 31.33
C ILE A 719 49.47 28.74 31.71
N SER A 720 50.69 29.14 32.03
CA SER A 720 51.04 30.56 32.22
C SER A 720 51.49 31.15 30.89
N LEU A 721 50.61 31.93 30.25
CA LEU A 721 50.96 32.77 29.10
C LEU A 721 51.47 34.12 29.59
N SER A 722 52.78 34.36 29.46
CA SER A 722 53.38 35.68 29.69
C SER A 722 53.53 36.42 28.36
N VAL A 723 52.78 37.50 28.16
CA VAL A 723 52.91 38.38 26.99
C VAL A 723 53.88 39.50 27.35
N PHE A 724 55.06 39.53 26.73
CA PHE A 724 56.01 40.63 26.88
C PHE A 724 55.80 41.66 25.78
N LEU A 725 55.49 42.90 26.15
CA LEU A 725 55.59 44.08 25.29
C LEU A 725 57.05 44.55 25.28
N TYR A 726 57.79 44.29 24.20
CA TYR A 726 59.02 45.04 23.92
C TYR A 726 58.66 46.35 23.21
N THR A 727 58.22 47.36 23.96
CA THR A 727 58.23 48.73 23.45
C THR A 727 59.62 49.31 23.66
N ASN A 728 60.48 49.20 22.64
CA ASN A 728 61.57 50.15 22.47
C ASN A 728 60.96 51.46 21.96
N PHE A 729 60.50 52.30 22.89
CA PHE A 729 60.44 53.74 22.68
C PHE A 729 61.33 54.38 23.73
N ALA A 730 62.47 54.90 23.26
CA ALA A 730 63.18 55.95 23.96
C ALA A 730 62.27 57.20 24.02
N ILE A 731 62.37 57.91 25.14
CA ILE A 731 61.69 59.14 25.59
C ILE A 731 61.05 59.99 24.49
#